data_AF-A0A7J9WEP4-F1
#
_entry.id   AF-A0A7J9WEP4-F1
#
_cell.length_a   1.000
_cell.length_b   1.000
_cell.length_c   1.000
_cell.angle_alpha   90.00
_cell.angle_beta   90.00
_cell.angle_gamma   90.00
#
_symmetry.space_group_name_H-M   'P 1'
#
loop_
_entity.id
_entity.type
_entity.pdbx_description
1 polymer ?
#
loop_
_entity_poly.entity_id
_entity_poly.type
_entity_poly.pdbx_seq_one_letter_code
_entity_poly.pdbx_strand_id
1 'polypeptide(L)'
;MAVDDAKTTVADYAAAVGDLIEIDTDGFPVILPHPEGVDAMVAATGRAADEVLGSFGDRPVTVGDVAEQALMAGCLPEYMAIVVPVYEILLDPLFGTMRWATAEGGYFPWVIVNGPQRRGLGINAKHNVMGPGFRANATIGRAIRLGLMNLAGIKPGSGDRSTIGTAWKFAAVLAEDEEDTPWPPLHTTLGYAPDDSTVTVVVGRQPRHVTHQLSSEPDALLSAYAEEANTEGHYSSAPDADDPLFDLAEADARATRGVLVVVGEDHRGYFEEAGWDRARMQAYLHRILTRTAGELRAAGIRRFAEGMDDADRLDLVASPARCFVVASGSGGGRGQTGLVFGNPVTKRIEAPTPVAAAEHTSPIASSVASVNKYFDRGVTDGHPIVPPFASGLQEMLAAAGRDADQPLGRYEFSDANPTVKDVALNALMAGAKPEYMPVILTIMDLLVGGERGAGLASTGSHWPTVLVNGPVRKTLGIASHLGPGARANATIGRAVLLTSMNVGRFRPALLDKSAVGNAEKYNFAVIGENEEDSPWEPLHVAMGFQPEDSTVMLLGDHSKLVINTEATSPDEVCRSFVSDMTTIQRFDAPSVGRREAGQPTRLGSFGIQAPFAGAAAGGGGGSAATVLDASAPARPRGGGTTVYVGGTHREIFRRAAWTRRQVQDHIVSLGPGRAIGDIRRSGYDGGRILPEQLDDEFVPITLDPESIVLFAAGGPGGYSFLKPAAFGGGIRRIESKPRSTALSTSDA
;
A
#
# COMPACT_ATOMS: atom_id res chain seq x y z
N MET A 1 -27.87 14.47 -3.27
CA MET A 1 -27.58 15.91 -3.51
C MET A 1 -27.71 16.13 -5.01
N ALA A 2 -28.72 16.84 -5.49
CA ALA A 2 -28.85 17.18 -6.90
C ALA A 2 -28.20 18.55 -7.13
N VAL A 3 -27.13 18.58 -7.93
CA VAL A 3 -26.57 19.83 -8.48
C VAL A 3 -27.57 20.33 -9.53
N ASP A 4 -27.89 21.62 -9.54
CA ASP A 4 -28.75 22.22 -10.57
C ASP A 4 -28.05 22.10 -11.93
N ASP A 5 -28.55 21.17 -12.75
CA ASP A 5 -27.89 20.71 -13.97
C ASP A 5 -27.85 21.81 -15.04
N ALA A 6 -28.74 22.80 -15.02
CA ALA A 6 -28.95 23.68 -16.17
C ALA A 6 -27.80 24.68 -16.47
N LYS A 7 -26.81 24.83 -15.57
CA LYS A 7 -25.74 25.88 -15.67
C LYS A 7 -24.36 25.47 -15.15
N THR A 8 -24.07 24.19 -14.97
CA THR A 8 -22.83 23.75 -14.31
C THR A 8 -21.58 24.05 -15.16
N THR A 9 -20.72 24.96 -14.67
CA THR A 9 -19.36 25.16 -15.22
C THR A 9 -18.39 24.10 -14.69
N VAL A 10 -17.18 24.01 -15.25
CA VAL A 10 -16.12 23.14 -14.69
C VAL A 10 -15.78 23.51 -13.24
N ALA A 11 -15.86 24.80 -12.89
CA ALA A 11 -15.64 25.27 -11.54
C ALA A 11 -16.77 24.79 -10.59
N ASP A 12 -18.02 24.86 -11.03
CA ASP A 12 -19.16 24.36 -10.25
C ASP A 12 -19.09 22.84 -10.07
N TYR A 13 -18.71 22.11 -11.13
CA TYR A 13 -18.45 20.68 -11.05
C TYR A 13 -17.33 20.34 -10.05
N ALA A 14 -16.22 21.07 -10.11
CA ALA A 14 -15.09 20.89 -9.21
C ALA A 14 -15.47 21.16 -7.75
N ALA A 15 -16.28 22.20 -7.49
CA ALA A 15 -16.80 22.50 -6.16
C ALA A 15 -17.69 21.36 -5.64
N ALA A 16 -18.64 20.89 -6.45
CA ALA A 16 -19.51 19.77 -6.08
C ALA A 16 -18.75 18.46 -5.82
N VAL A 17 -17.73 18.15 -6.63
CA VAL A 17 -16.81 17.03 -6.36
C VAL A 17 -16.07 17.25 -5.04
N GLY A 18 -15.60 18.48 -4.80
CA GLY A 18 -14.95 18.88 -3.56
C GLY A 18 -15.80 18.65 -2.32
N ASP A 19 -17.10 18.98 -2.38
CA ASP A 19 -18.05 18.75 -1.30
C ASP A 19 -18.32 17.27 -1.09
N LEU A 20 -18.51 16.51 -2.18
CA LEU A 20 -18.79 15.08 -2.11
C LEU A 20 -17.63 14.30 -1.50
N ILE A 21 -16.38 14.69 -1.75
CA ILE A 21 -15.18 14.10 -1.14
C ILE A 21 -15.23 14.12 0.38
N GLU A 22 -15.83 15.16 0.98
CA GLU A 22 -15.89 15.31 2.45
C GLU A 22 -16.99 14.45 3.10
N ILE A 23 -17.89 13.83 2.32
CA ILE A 23 -19.09 13.15 2.83
C ILE A 23 -19.07 11.65 2.55
N ASP A 24 -18.99 11.26 1.26
CA ASP A 24 -19.32 9.91 0.78
C ASP A 24 -18.27 9.34 -0.20
N THR A 25 -17.00 9.75 -0.08
CA THR A 25 -15.90 9.15 -0.85
C THR A 25 -14.77 8.64 0.03
N ASP A 26 -13.84 7.95 -0.63
CA ASP A 26 -12.60 7.42 -0.07
C ASP A 26 -11.47 8.45 0.00
N GLY A 27 -11.78 9.74 -0.15
CA GLY A 27 -10.82 10.86 -0.13
C GLY A 27 -10.35 11.30 -1.51
N PHE A 28 -10.67 10.56 -2.57
CA PHE A 28 -10.34 10.91 -3.95
C PHE A 28 -11.53 11.54 -4.71
N PRO A 29 -11.27 12.35 -5.76
CA PRO A 29 -12.29 12.76 -6.73
C PRO A 29 -13.09 11.59 -7.28
N VAL A 30 -14.39 11.82 -7.49
CA VAL A 30 -15.33 10.86 -8.09
C VAL A 30 -16.01 11.50 -9.29
N ILE A 31 -16.63 10.67 -10.13
CA ILE A 31 -17.64 11.16 -11.07
C ILE A 31 -18.90 11.51 -10.28
N LEU A 32 -19.47 12.69 -10.51
CA LEU A 32 -20.76 13.03 -9.89
C LEU A 32 -21.86 12.09 -10.44
N PRO A 33 -22.64 11.45 -9.55
CA PRO A 33 -23.75 10.62 -9.97
C PRO A 33 -24.82 11.48 -10.65
N HIS A 34 -25.31 11.02 -11.80
CA HIS A 34 -26.34 11.69 -12.61
C HIS A 34 -27.20 10.63 -13.31
N PRO A 35 -28.49 10.89 -13.59
CA PRO A 35 -29.42 9.88 -14.10
C PRO A 35 -28.93 9.18 -15.37
N GLU A 36 -28.45 9.93 -16.37
CA GLU A 36 -28.04 9.31 -17.64
C GLU A 36 -26.87 8.33 -17.47
N GLY A 37 -25.93 8.64 -16.57
CA GLY A 37 -24.80 7.77 -16.27
C GLY A 37 -25.20 6.52 -15.48
N VAL A 38 -26.11 6.64 -14.52
CA VAL A 38 -26.61 5.51 -13.73
C VAL A 38 -27.44 4.58 -14.62
N ASP A 39 -28.32 5.14 -15.45
CA ASP A 39 -29.13 4.38 -16.39
C ASP A 39 -28.27 3.59 -17.39
N ALA A 40 -27.17 4.19 -17.87
CA ALA A 40 -26.21 3.49 -18.74
C ALA A 40 -25.52 2.32 -18.02
N MET A 41 -25.13 2.48 -16.75
CA MET A 41 -24.55 1.41 -15.94
C MET A 41 -25.55 0.28 -15.71
N VAL A 42 -26.80 0.60 -15.36
CA VAL A 42 -27.87 -0.37 -15.18
C VAL A 42 -28.14 -1.11 -16.49
N ALA A 43 -28.27 -0.40 -17.62
CA ALA A 43 -28.52 -1.00 -18.92
C ALA A 43 -27.44 -2.03 -19.31
N ALA A 44 -26.18 -1.79 -18.95
CA ALA A 44 -25.06 -2.70 -19.24
C ALA A 44 -25.17 -4.06 -18.54
N THR A 45 -25.95 -4.13 -17.46
CA THR A 45 -26.22 -5.37 -16.73
C THR A 45 -27.29 -6.24 -17.39
N GLY A 46 -28.15 -5.66 -18.24
CA GLY A 46 -29.36 -6.32 -18.73
C GLY A 46 -30.43 -6.59 -17.66
N ARG A 47 -30.29 -6.00 -16.47
CA ARG A 47 -31.16 -6.21 -15.29
C ARG A 47 -31.96 -4.95 -14.93
N ALA A 48 -32.95 -5.11 -14.07
CA ALA A 48 -33.76 -3.99 -13.58
C ALA A 48 -33.01 -3.23 -12.47
N ALA A 49 -33.14 -1.89 -12.44
CA ALA A 49 -32.45 -1.05 -11.45
C ALA A 49 -32.84 -1.39 -10.01
N ASP A 50 -34.11 -1.75 -9.77
CA ASP A 50 -34.68 -2.09 -8.46
C ASP A 50 -34.49 -3.56 -8.07
N GLU A 51 -33.83 -4.36 -8.91
CA GLU A 51 -33.51 -5.75 -8.59
C GLU A 51 -32.56 -5.81 -7.38
N VAL A 52 -33.01 -6.47 -6.31
CA VAL A 52 -32.23 -6.65 -5.09
C VAL A 52 -31.25 -7.80 -5.27
N LEU A 53 -29.96 -7.51 -5.10
CA LEU A 53 -28.86 -8.48 -5.18
C LEU A 53 -28.65 -9.23 -3.85
N GLY A 54 -28.99 -8.59 -2.73
CA GLY A 54 -28.80 -9.10 -1.36
C GLY A 54 -28.87 -7.95 -0.36
N SER A 55 -28.30 -8.13 0.84
CA SER A 55 -28.27 -7.08 1.87
C SER A 55 -26.98 -7.03 2.67
N PHE A 56 -26.60 -5.83 3.11
CA PHE A 56 -25.62 -5.66 4.19
C PHE A 56 -26.37 -5.36 5.49
N GLY A 57 -26.43 -6.34 6.39
CA GLY A 57 -27.35 -6.28 7.53
C GLY A 57 -28.79 -6.14 7.04
N ASP A 58 -29.50 -5.15 7.58
CA ASP A 58 -30.91 -4.88 7.22
C ASP A 58 -31.08 -4.01 5.97
N ARG A 59 -29.98 -3.53 5.36
CA ARG A 59 -30.05 -2.68 4.17
C ARG A 59 -30.06 -3.53 2.89
N PRO A 60 -31.17 -3.59 2.13
CA PRO A 60 -31.16 -4.21 0.80
C PRO A 60 -30.27 -3.39 -0.15
N VAL A 61 -29.57 -4.09 -1.04
CA VAL A 61 -28.71 -3.52 -2.06
C VAL A 61 -29.23 -3.91 -3.43
N THR A 62 -29.50 -2.92 -4.27
CA THR A 62 -30.03 -3.08 -5.63
C THR A 62 -28.96 -2.97 -6.70
N VAL A 63 -29.30 -3.37 -7.93
CA VAL A 63 -28.46 -3.11 -9.11
C VAL A 63 -28.20 -1.60 -9.29
N GLY A 64 -29.21 -0.75 -9.06
CA GLY A 64 -29.09 0.70 -9.11
C GLY A 64 -28.12 1.26 -8.08
N ASP A 65 -28.15 0.76 -6.83
CA ASP A 65 -27.20 1.15 -5.80
C ASP A 65 -25.76 0.86 -6.23
N VAL A 66 -25.52 -0.34 -6.78
CA VAL A 66 -24.19 -0.76 -7.26
C VAL A 66 -23.75 0.05 -8.48
N ALA A 67 -24.66 0.31 -9.41
CA ALA A 67 -24.42 1.13 -10.59
C ALA A 67 -23.97 2.55 -10.24
N GLU A 68 -24.56 3.16 -9.21
CA GLU A 68 -24.14 4.47 -8.71
C GLU A 68 -22.69 4.45 -8.19
N GLN A 69 -22.31 3.44 -7.40
CA GLN A 69 -20.93 3.32 -6.89
C GLN A 69 -19.92 3.07 -8.01
N ALA A 70 -20.30 2.26 -9.00
CA ALA A 70 -19.48 2.01 -10.18
C ALA A 70 -19.26 3.29 -11.01
N LEU A 71 -20.32 4.06 -11.24
CA LEU A 71 -20.25 5.36 -11.90
C LEU A 71 -19.33 6.31 -11.15
N MET A 72 -19.56 6.49 -9.84
CA MET A 72 -18.74 7.37 -8.99
C MET A 72 -17.26 7.00 -9.03
N ALA A 73 -16.93 5.71 -9.01
CA ALA A 73 -15.56 5.22 -9.11
C ALA A 73 -14.89 5.50 -10.47
N GLY A 74 -15.67 5.82 -11.51
CA GLY A 74 -15.20 6.05 -12.86
C GLY A 74 -15.20 4.80 -13.74
N CYS A 75 -16.00 3.78 -13.40
CA CYS A 75 -16.17 2.60 -14.24
C CYS A 75 -16.69 2.99 -15.63
N LEU A 76 -16.41 2.14 -16.62
CA LEU A 76 -17.18 2.10 -17.85
C LEU A 76 -18.39 1.16 -17.65
N PRO A 77 -19.51 1.35 -18.36
CA PRO A 77 -20.68 0.46 -18.28
C PRO A 77 -20.33 -1.02 -18.40
N GLU A 78 -19.40 -1.37 -19.29
CA GLU A 78 -18.95 -2.74 -19.55
C GLU A 78 -18.32 -3.40 -18.31
N TYR A 79 -17.79 -2.63 -17.36
CA TYR A 79 -17.21 -3.18 -16.13
C TYR A 79 -18.27 -3.72 -15.17
N MET A 80 -19.55 -3.42 -15.39
CA MET A 80 -20.64 -4.00 -14.62
C MET A 80 -20.71 -5.53 -14.72
N ALA A 81 -20.17 -6.11 -15.81
CA ALA A 81 -19.97 -7.55 -15.95
C ALA A 81 -19.05 -8.16 -14.88
N ILE A 82 -18.20 -7.36 -14.24
CA ILE A 82 -17.37 -7.77 -13.09
C ILE A 82 -17.98 -7.29 -11.78
N VAL A 83 -18.39 -6.02 -11.72
CA VAL A 83 -18.82 -5.39 -10.47
C VAL A 83 -20.05 -6.09 -9.88
N VAL A 84 -21.08 -6.40 -10.69
CA VAL A 84 -22.29 -7.04 -10.18
C VAL A 84 -22.02 -8.43 -9.60
N PRO A 85 -21.35 -9.37 -10.32
CA PRO A 85 -21.00 -10.67 -9.75
C PRO A 85 -20.15 -10.59 -8.47
N VAL A 86 -19.24 -9.60 -8.38
CA VAL A 86 -18.48 -9.36 -7.13
C VAL A 86 -19.41 -8.94 -6.00
N TYR A 87 -20.35 -8.01 -6.22
CA TYR A 87 -21.31 -7.62 -5.17
C TYR A 87 -22.20 -8.78 -4.75
N GLU A 88 -22.65 -9.62 -5.67
CA GLU A 88 -23.42 -10.81 -5.30
C GLU A 88 -22.63 -11.76 -4.42
N ILE A 89 -21.31 -11.88 -4.61
CA ILE A 89 -20.43 -12.64 -3.69
C ILE A 89 -20.32 -11.92 -2.35
N LEU A 90 -20.10 -10.61 -2.34
CA LEU A 90 -19.94 -9.84 -1.10
C LEU A 90 -21.22 -9.80 -0.26
N LEU A 91 -22.39 -9.87 -0.90
CA LEU A 91 -23.71 -9.88 -0.27
C LEU A 91 -24.15 -11.30 0.15
N ASP A 92 -23.43 -12.35 -0.29
CA ASP A 92 -23.70 -13.72 0.15
C ASP A 92 -23.35 -13.84 1.65
N PRO A 93 -24.32 -14.22 2.52
CA PRO A 93 -24.05 -14.43 3.93
C PRO A 93 -22.93 -15.44 4.20
N LEU A 94 -22.72 -16.42 3.32
CA LEU A 94 -21.66 -17.43 3.44
C LEU A 94 -20.26 -16.87 3.18
N PHE A 95 -20.13 -15.76 2.45
CA PHE A 95 -18.84 -15.09 2.24
C PHE A 95 -18.41 -14.29 3.48
N GLY A 96 -19.36 -13.73 4.23
CA GLY A 96 -19.11 -13.07 5.52
C GLY A 96 -18.40 -11.73 5.43
N THR A 97 -18.72 -10.88 4.45
CA THR A 97 -18.06 -9.58 4.21
C THR A 97 -17.97 -8.70 5.47
N MET A 98 -19.09 -8.50 6.17
CA MET A 98 -19.15 -7.59 7.34
C MET A 98 -18.19 -8.01 8.45
N ARG A 99 -17.98 -9.32 8.61
CA ARG A 99 -17.08 -9.85 9.62
C ARG A 99 -15.64 -9.41 9.38
N TRP A 100 -15.17 -9.48 8.14
CA TRP A 100 -13.80 -9.12 7.81
C TRP A 100 -13.61 -7.60 7.67
N ALA A 101 -14.57 -6.94 7.06
CA ALA A 101 -14.48 -5.51 6.75
C ALA A 101 -14.47 -4.63 8.01
N THR A 102 -15.03 -5.12 9.12
CA THR A 102 -15.02 -4.45 10.43
C THR A 102 -13.87 -4.90 11.33
N ALA A 103 -12.96 -5.76 10.89
CA ALA A 103 -11.83 -6.23 11.71
C ALA A 103 -10.61 -5.30 11.63
N GLU A 104 -9.76 -5.34 12.66
CA GLU A 104 -8.63 -4.42 12.85
C GLU A 104 -7.47 -4.62 11.86
N GLY A 105 -7.40 -5.79 11.21
CA GLY A 105 -6.28 -6.22 10.36
C GLY A 105 -6.23 -5.65 8.95
N GLY A 106 -7.08 -4.66 8.62
CA GLY A 106 -7.01 -4.00 7.31
C GLY A 106 -7.51 -4.84 6.14
N TYR A 107 -8.50 -5.71 6.36
CA TYR A 107 -8.99 -6.66 5.36
C TYR A 107 -9.71 -5.99 4.18
N PHE A 108 -9.61 -6.61 3.01
CA PHE A 108 -10.30 -6.18 1.78
C PHE A 108 -10.53 -7.37 0.82
N PRO A 109 -11.52 -7.29 -0.08
CA PRO A 109 -11.71 -8.29 -1.12
C PRO A 109 -10.66 -8.14 -2.21
N TRP A 110 -9.95 -9.24 -2.50
CA TRP A 110 -9.19 -9.44 -3.73
C TRP A 110 -10.11 -9.94 -4.83
N VAL A 111 -9.97 -9.39 -6.01
CA VAL A 111 -10.72 -9.79 -7.21
C VAL A 111 -9.74 -10.29 -8.26
N ILE A 112 -9.86 -11.57 -8.61
CA ILE A 112 -9.03 -12.23 -9.61
C ILE A 112 -9.93 -12.56 -10.81
N VAL A 113 -9.59 -12.05 -11.99
CA VAL A 113 -10.38 -12.24 -13.21
C VAL A 113 -9.66 -13.17 -14.17
N ASN A 114 -10.43 -14.11 -14.71
CA ASN A 114 -9.97 -15.17 -15.59
C ASN A 114 -10.83 -15.25 -16.85
N GLY A 115 -10.25 -15.84 -17.90
CA GLY A 115 -10.89 -16.13 -19.17
C GLY A 115 -10.97 -14.93 -20.12
N PRO A 116 -11.56 -15.12 -21.32
CA PRO A 116 -11.51 -14.16 -22.42
C PRO A 116 -12.00 -12.73 -22.09
N GLN A 117 -12.95 -12.57 -21.17
CA GLN A 117 -13.51 -11.25 -20.82
C GLN A 117 -12.47 -10.30 -20.22
N ARG A 118 -11.41 -10.81 -19.57
CA ARG A 118 -10.35 -9.94 -19.01
C ARG A 118 -9.69 -9.06 -20.08
N ARG A 119 -9.52 -9.59 -21.30
CA ARG A 119 -8.95 -8.89 -22.45
C ARG A 119 -9.95 -7.91 -23.06
N GLY A 120 -11.19 -8.35 -23.24
CA GLY A 120 -12.26 -7.51 -23.79
C GLY A 120 -12.52 -6.27 -22.95
N LEU A 121 -12.37 -6.39 -21.63
CA LEU A 121 -12.54 -5.30 -20.66
C LEU A 121 -11.24 -4.54 -20.34
N GLY A 122 -10.10 -4.92 -20.93
CA GLY A 122 -8.81 -4.26 -20.68
C GLY A 122 -8.31 -4.36 -19.24
N ILE A 123 -8.63 -5.45 -18.53
CA ILE A 123 -8.15 -5.72 -17.18
C ILE A 123 -6.70 -6.18 -17.27
N ASN A 124 -5.80 -5.45 -16.62
CA ASN A 124 -4.37 -5.68 -16.70
C ASN A 124 -3.95 -6.94 -15.92
N ALA A 125 -3.00 -7.67 -16.49
CA ALA A 125 -2.33 -8.83 -15.90
C ALA A 125 -0.78 -8.69 -15.91
N LYS A 126 -0.25 -7.54 -16.35
CA LYS A 126 1.17 -7.36 -16.70
C LYS A 126 1.85 -6.33 -15.78
N HIS A 127 2.80 -5.56 -16.32
CA HIS A 127 3.54 -4.50 -15.62
C HIS A 127 2.63 -3.68 -14.72
N ASN A 128 3.07 -3.49 -13.48
CA ASN A 128 2.40 -2.69 -12.48
C ASN A 128 0.92 -3.08 -12.27
N VAL A 129 0.58 -4.38 -12.41
CA VAL A 129 -0.80 -4.89 -12.34
C VAL A 129 -1.58 -4.42 -11.12
N MET A 130 -0.90 -4.26 -9.99
CA MET A 130 -1.51 -3.80 -8.73
C MET A 130 -1.14 -2.35 -8.38
N GLY A 131 -0.74 -1.56 -9.38
CA GLY A 131 -0.43 -0.14 -9.22
C GLY A 131 -1.26 0.74 -10.16
N PRO A 132 -1.00 2.06 -10.15
CA PRO A 132 -1.72 3.04 -10.95
C PRO A 132 -1.51 2.85 -12.46
N GLY A 133 -2.47 3.37 -13.24
CA GLY A 133 -2.35 3.55 -14.70
C GLY A 133 -3.33 2.73 -15.53
N PHE A 134 -4.09 1.81 -14.94
CA PHE A 134 -5.08 0.98 -15.64
C PHE A 134 -6.48 1.24 -15.09
N ARG A 135 -7.34 1.86 -15.92
CA ARG A 135 -8.70 2.25 -15.52
C ARG A 135 -9.51 1.06 -15.02
N ALA A 136 -9.50 -0.08 -15.70
CA ALA A 136 -10.30 -1.25 -15.31
C ALA A 136 -9.97 -1.74 -13.90
N ASN A 137 -8.70 -2.07 -13.62
CA ASN A 137 -8.27 -2.54 -12.30
C ASN A 137 -8.58 -1.51 -11.20
N ALA A 138 -8.26 -0.24 -11.47
CA ALA A 138 -8.43 0.85 -10.53
C ALA A 138 -9.91 1.09 -10.20
N THR A 139 -10.77 1.30 -11.21
CA THR A 139 -12.16 1.71 -10.97
C THR A 139 -13.06 0.57 -10.53
N ILE A 140 -12.81 -0.67 -10.94
CA ILE A 140 -13.54 -1.84 -10.41
C ILE A 140 -13.26 -2.00 -8.91
N GLY A 141 -11.97 -1.97 -8.51
CA GLY A 141 -11.59 -2.07 -7.10
C GLY A 141 -12.17 -0.94 -6.27
N ARG A 142 -12.16 0.27 -6.83
CA ARG A 142 -12.70 1.46 -6.15
C ARG A 142 -14.22 1.46 -6.07
N ALA A 143 -14.93 0.93 -7.07
CA ALA A 143 -16.38 0.74 -7.03
C ALA A 143 -16.77 -0.14 -5.83
N ILE A 144 -16.07 -1.27 -5.67
CA ILE A 144 -16.25 -2.18 -4.53
C ILE A 144 -16.03 -1.43 -3.21
N ARG A 145 -14.95 -0.66 -3.11
CA ARG A 145 -14.64 0.10 -1.89
C ARG A 145 -15.70 1.16 -1.58
N LEU A 146 -16.14 1.93 -2.57
CA LEU A 146 -17.18 2.95 -2.39
C LEU A 146 -18.48 2.31 -1.90
N GLY A 147 -18.92 1.18 -2.47
CA GLY A 147 -20.13 0.54 -1.94
C GLY A 147 -19.94 -0.14 -0.58
N LEU A 148 -18.76 -0.65 -0.23
CA LEU A 148 -18.50 -1.06 1.15
C LEU A 148 -18.62 0.12 2.13
N MET A 149 -18.21 1.32 1.73
CA MET A 149 -18.36 2.53 2.55
C MET A 149 -19.82 3.01 2.62
N ASN A 150 -20.48 3.11 1.47
CA ASN A 150 -21.76 3.82 1.31
C ASN A 150 -22.99 2.90 1.52
N LEU A 151 -22.86 1.62 1.20
CA LEU A 151 -23.93 0.62 1.32
C LEU A 151 -23.75 -0.24 2.57
N ALA A 152 -22.52 -0.66 2.88
CA ALA A 152 -22.24 -1.50 4.06
C ALA A 152 -21.86 -0.71 5.32
N GLY A 153 -21.68 0.61 5.22
CA GLY A 153 -21.31 1.46 6.36
C GLY A 153 -19.87 1.29 6.85
N ILE A 154 -18.99 0.67 6.06
CA ILE A 154 -17.56 0.43 6.38
C ILE A 154 -16.74 1.69 6.15
N LYS A 155 -17.14 2.79 6.82
CA LYS A 155 -16.42 4.07 6.78
C LYS A 155 -15.29 4.07 7.82
N PRO A 156 -14.11 4.61 7.50
CA PRO A 156 -13.01 4.80 8.46
C PRO A 156 -13.48 5.50 9.73
N GLY A 157 -13.09 4.96 10.90
CA GLY A 157 -13.41 5.52 12.21
C GLY A 157 -14.79 5.15 12.77
N SER A 158 -15.71 4.61 11.97
CA SER A 158 -17.00 4.10 12.45
C SER A 158 -17.17 2.60 12.15
N GLY A 159 -17.19 2.20 10.89
CA GLY A 159 -17.35 0.79 10.48
C GLY A 159 -16.04 0.08 10.14
N ASP A 160 -15.07 0.78 9.54
CA ASP A 160 -13.74 0.25 9.26
C ASP A 160 -12.83 0.47 10.47
N ARG A 161 -12.50 -0.61 11.18
CA ARG A 161 -11.72 -0.59 12.43
C ARG A 161 -10.23 -0.86 12.22
N SER A 162 -9.72 -0.71 11.00
CA SER A 162 -8.31 -0.98 10.72
C SER A 162 -7.38 -0.17 11.62
N THR A 163 -6.41 -0.82 12.26
CA THR A 163 -5.42 -0.15 13.12
C THR A 163 -4.61 0.86 12.32
N ILE A 164 -3.82 0.41 11.34
CA ILE A 164 -3.05 1.28 10.43
C ILE A 164 -3.81 1.51 9.11
N GLY A 165 -4.62 0.54 8.67
CA GLY A 165 -5.23 0.56 7.33
C GLY A 165 -4.24 0.22 6.22
N THR A 166 -4.70 0.27 4.97
CA THR A 166 -3.89 -0.04 3.80
C THR A 166 -4.49 0.56 2.53
N ALA A 167 -3.63 1.05 1.62
CA ALA A 167 -4.04 1.58 0.32
C ALA A 167 -4.55 0.48 -0.63
N TRP A 168 -4.27 -0.79 -0.35
CA TRP A 168 -4.77 -1.91 -1.15
C TRP A 168 -6.31 -1.99 -1.19
N LYS A 169 -6.98 -1.34 -0.24
CA LYS A 169 -8.44 -1.14 -0.23
C LYS A 169 -8.97 -0.37 -1.44
N PHE A 170 -8.13 0.35 -2.22
CA PHE A 170 -8.58 1.12 -3.38
C PHE A 170 -8.71 0.30 -4.67
N ALA A 171 -7.88 -0.73 -4.89
CA ALA A 171 -7.63 -1.25 -6.24
C ALA A 171 -7.18 -2.73 -6.30
N ALA A 172 -7.57 -3.57 -5.34
CA ALA A 172 -7.16 -5.00 -5.26
C ALA A 172 -7.82 -5.89 -6.34
N VAL A 173 -7.59 -5.56 -7.62
CA VAL A 173 -8.12 -6.26 -8.79
C VAL A 173 -6.98 -6.60 -9.74
N LEU A 174 -6.89 -7.85 -10.16
CA LEU A 174 -5.94 -8.30 -11.18
C LEU A 174 -6.59 -9.30 -12.12
N ALA A 175 -6.06 -9.37 -13.34
CA ALA A 175 -6.31 -10.48 -14.25
C ALA A 175 -5.19 -11.51 -14.16
N GLU A 176 -5.52 -12.78 -14.39
CA GLU A 176 -4.51 -13.79 -14.63
C GLU A 176 -3.93 -13.63 -16.03
N ASP A 177 -2.62 -13.80 -16.12
CA ASP A 177 -1.84 -13.82 -17.34
C ASP A 177 -1.86 -15.25 -17.90
N GLU A 178 -2.91 -15.57 -18.67
CA GLU A 178 -3.13 -16.92 -19.21
C GLU A 178 -2.34 -17.19 -20.49
N GLU A 179 -1.68 -16.18 -21.05
CA GLU A 179 -0.90 -16.29 -22.28
C GLU A 179 0.57 -16.61 -22.02
N ASP A 180 1.16 -15.90 -21.06
CA ASP A 180 2.58 -16.00 -20.74
C ASP A 180 2.73 -16.76 -19.41
N THR A 181 2.03 -17.91 -19.35
CA THR A 181 2.08 -18.86 -18.25
C THR A 181 1.96 -20.29 -18.78
N PRO A 182 2.73 -21.25 -18.23
CA PRO A 182 2.60 -22.66 -18.56
C PRO A 182 1.40 -23.35 -17.88
N TRP A 183 0.76 -22.67 -16.94
CA TRP A 183 -0.27 -23.29 -16.10
C TRP A 183 -1.66 -23.14 -16.72
N PRO A 184 -2.53 -24.17 -16.59
CA PRO A 184 -3.94 -23.99 -16.90
C PRO A 184 -4.51 -22.79 -16.13
N PRO A 185 -5.37 -21.96 -16.74
CA PRO A 185 -6.00 -20.84 -16.03
C PRO A 185 -6.65 -21.28 -14.71
N LEU A 186 -6.63 -20.42 -13.68
CA LEU A 186 -7.16 -20.71 -12.35
C LEU A 186 -8.59 -21.23 -12.43
N HIS A 187 -9.45 -20.60 -13.22
CA HIS A 187 -10.83 -21.03 -13.40
C HIS A 187 -10.97 -22.47 -13.91
N THR A 188 -10.11 -22.90 -14.85
CA THR A 188 -10.14 -24.28 -15.34
C THR A 188 -9.75 -25.29 -14.27
N THR A 189 -8.80 -24.94 -13.39
CA THR A 189 -8.45 -25.79 -12.24
C THR A 189 -9.54 -25.84 -11.17
N LEU A 190 -10.49 -24.90 -11.21
CA LEU A 190 -11.70 -24.88 -10.38
C LEU A 190 -12.90 -25.56 -11.06
N GLY A 191 -12.72 -26.14 -12.25
CA GLY A 191 -13.73 -26.94 -12.96
C GLY A 191 -14.57 -26.18 -13.99
N TYR A 192 -14.24 -24.93 -14.30
CA TYR A 192 -14.89 -24.16 -15.38
C TYR A 192 -14.33 -24.53 -16.76
N ALA A 193 -15.10 -24.28 -17.82
CA ALA A 193 -14.66 -24.55 -19.19
C ALA A 193 -13.58 -23.53 -19.63
N PRO A 194 -12.66 -23.89 -20.55
CA PRO A 194 -11.61 -22.98 -21.03
C PRO A 194 -12.12 -21.66 -21.65
N ASP A 195 -13.33 -21.67 -22.21
CA ASP A 195 -13.96 -20.49 -22.82
C ASP A 195 -14.81 -19.70 -21.81
N ASP A 196 -15.02 -20.22 -20.60
CA ASP A 196 -15.69 -19.46 -19.53
C ASP A 196 -14.79 -18.30 -19.09
N SER A 197 -15.41 -17.20 -18.71
CA SER A 197 -14.75 -16.17 -17.91
C SER A 197 -15.28 -16.23 -16.49
N THR A 198 -14.43 -15.97 -15.51
CA THR A 198 -14.84 -16.01 -14.10
C THR A 198 -14.24 -14.86 -13.31
N VAL A 199 -14.90 -14.54 -12.20
CA VAL A 199 -14.33 -13.74 -11.12
C VAL A 199 -14.21 -14.60 -9.87
N THR A 200 -13.03 -14.58 -9.26
CA THR A 200 -12.77 -15.19 -7.95
C THR A 200 -12.57 -14.08 -6.93
N VAL A 201 -13.33 -14.12 -5.83
CA VAL A 201 -13.20 -13.16 -4.73
C VAL A 201 -12.71 -13.89 -3.48
N VAL A 202 -11.69 -13.33 -2.84
CA VAL A 202 -11.16 -13.82 -1.57
C VAL A 202 -10.86 -12.64 -0.65
N VAL A 203 -11.05 -12.79 0.66
CA VAL A 203 -10.65 -11.74 1.60
C VAL A 203 -9.16 -11.83 1.86
N GLY A 204 -8.43 -10.74 1.72
CA GLY A 204 -7.00 -10.70 2.04
C GLY A 204 -6.62 -9.52 2.92
N ARG A 205 -5.36 -9.54 3.33
CA ARG A 205 -4.65 -8.39 3.86
C ARG A 205 -3.66 -7.88 2.82
N GLN A 206 -2.94 -6.84 3.19
CA GLN A 206 -1.86 -6.31 2.36
C GLN A 206 -0.86 -7.42 2.00
N PRO A 207 -0.53 -7.59 0.70
CA PRO A 207 0.48 -8.54 0.27
C PRO A 207 1.87 -8.01 0.59
N ARG A 208 2.82 -8.93 0.79
CA ARG A 208 4.24 -8.69 0.93
C ARG A 208 4.92 -8.93 -0.42
N HIS A 209 5.81 -8.03 -0.80
CA HIS A 209 6.64 -8.20 -1.99
C HIS A 209 7.59 -9.38 -1.81
N VAL A 210 7.90 -10.07 -2.90
CA VAL A 210 8.92 -11.11 -2.96
C VAL A 210 9.90 -10.73 -4.07
N THR A 211 11.17 -10.69 -3.72
CA THR A 211 12.27 -10.43 -4.66
C THR A 211 13.24 -11.58 -4.61
N HIS A 212 13.40 -12.28 -5.74
CA HIS A 212 14.41 -13.32 -5.85
C HIS A 212 14.98 -13.34 -7.26
N GLN A 213 16.14 -12.72 -7.46
CA GLN A 213 16.78 -12.62 -8.77
C GLN A 213 18.02 -13.53 -8.91
N LEU A 214 18.43 -14.18 -7.82
CA LEU A 214 19.71 -14.91 -7.72
C LEU A 214 19.60 -16.42 -8.00
N SER A 215 18.39 -16.95 -8.21
CA SER A 215 18.16 -18.38 -8.44
C SER A 215 17.11 -18.60 -9.51
N SER A 216 17.28 -19.66 -10.28
CA SER A 216 16.27 -20.25 -11.17
C SER A 216 15.69 -21.56 -10.60
N GLU A 217 16.15 -21.99 -9.42
CA GLU A 217 15.70 -23.25 -8.82
C GLU A 217 14.33 -23.07 -8.14
N PRO A 218 13.30 -23.86 -8.52
CA PRO A 218 11.94 -23.70 -8.02
C PRO A 218 11.77 -23.73 -6.50
N ASP A 219 12.51 -24.60 -5.82
CA ASP A 219 12.44 -24.76 -4.36
C ASP A 219 13.01 -23.55 -3.63
N ALA A 220 14.13 -23.00 -4.10
CA ALA A 220 14.69 -21.73 -3.62
C ALA A 220 13.69 -20.57 -3.83
N LEU A 221 13.15 -20.43 -5.04
CA LEU A 221 12.16 -19.40 -5.36
C LEU A 221 10.94 -19.47 -4.44
N LEU A 222 10.30 -20.64 -4.34
CA LEU A 222 9.12 -20.83 -3.48
C LEU A 222 9.43 -20.68 -1.99
N SER A 223 10.66 -20.95 -1.55
CA SER A 223 11.07 -20.72 -0.16
C SER A 223 11.02 -19.23 0.19
N ALA A 224 11.41 -18.34 -0.73
CA ALA A 224 11.29 -16.89 -0.51
C ALA A 224 9.81 -16.44 -0.40
N TYR A 225 8.91 -16.99 -1.23
CA TYR A 225 7.47 -16.74 -1.09
C TYR A 225 6.90 -17.29 0.22
N ALA A 226 7.29 -18.51 0.60
CA ALA A 226 6.83 -19.12 1.83
C ALA A 226 7.30 -18.34 3.06
N GLU A 227 8.55 -17.90 3.07
CA GLU A 227 9.13 -17.18 4.20
C GLU A 227 8.44 -15.84 4.46
N GLU A 228 8.13 -15.08 3.41
CA GLU A 228 7.35 -13.84 3.55
C GLU A 228 5.93 -14.09 4.05
N ALA A 229 5.32 -15.22 3.69
CA ALA A 229 4.01 -15.63 4.15
C ALA A 229 4.00 -16.30 5.53
N ASN A 230 5.15 -16.68 6.09
CA ASN A 230 5.24 -17.60 7.24
C ASN A 230 5.99 -16.99 8.43
N THR A 231 5.88 -15.69 8.68
CA THR A 231 6.37 -15.10 9.94
C THR A 231 5.41 -15.41 11.09
N GLU A 232 5.91 -15.45 12.33
CA GLU A 232 5.18 -15.97 13.50
C GLU A 232 3.85 -15.22 13.68
N GLY A 233 3.84 -13.91 13.45
CA GLY A 233 2.64 -13.06 13.51
C GLY A 233 1.48 -13.51 12.63
N HIS A 234 1.74 -14.28 11.57
CA HIS A 234 0.70 -14.86 10.72
C HIS A 234 -0.05 -16.04 11.37
N TYR A 235 0.52 -16.61 12.44
CA TYR A 235 -0.15 -17.56 13.33
C TYR A 235 -1.00 -16.85 14.39
N SER A 236 -0.66 -15.60 14.72
CA SER A 236 -1.47 -14.67 15.53
C SER A 236 -2.67 -14.21 14.70
N SER A 237 -3.69 -15.05 14.62
CA SER A 237 -5.00 -14.71 14.07
C SER A 237 -5.93 -15.90 14.25
N ALA A 238 -6.65 -15.92 15.35
CA ALA A 238 -8.03 -16.36 15.27
C ALA A 238 -8.91 -15.19 15.68
N PRO A 239 -10.13 -15.09 15.12
CA PRO A 239 -11.18 -14.29 15.76
C PRO A 239 -11.28 -14.66 17.24
N ASP A 240 -11.75 -13.70 18.03
CA ASP A 240 -12.05 -13.90 19.44
C ASP A 240 -12.77 -15.25 19.65
N ALA A 241 -12.36 -15.99 20.68
CA ALA A 241 -12.97 -17.28 21.00
C ALA A 241 -14.48 -17.18 21.32
N ASP A 242 -14.97 -15.95 21.51
CA ASP A 242 -16.35 -15.61 21.80
C ASP A 242 -17.14 -15.11 20.57
N ASP A 243 -16.60 -15.18 19.35
CA ASP A 243 -17.36 -14.89 18.12
C ASP A 243 -18.29 -16.09 17.83
N PRO A 244 -19.62 -15.96 17.98
CA PRO A 244 -20.57 -17.07 17.82
C PRO A 244 -20.65 -17.62 16.38
N LEU A 245 -20.05 -16.94 15.39
CA LEU A 245 -19.89 -17.46 14.03
C LEU A 245 -18.57 -18.25 13.85
N PHE A 246 -17.71 -18.25 14.87
CA PHE A 246 -16.44 -18.98 14.98
C PHE A 246 -16.43 -19.89 16.21
N ASP A 247 -17.55 -20.55 16.49
CA ASP A 247 -17.59 -21.80 17.27
C ASP A 247 -16.96 -22.94 16.45
N LEU A 248 -15.73 -22.69 16.03
CA LEU A 248 -14.91 -23.50 15.15
C LEU A 248 -13.75 -23.95 16.03
N ALA A 249 -13.66 -25.26 16.26
CA ALA A 249 -12.54 -25.86 16.95
C ALA A 249 -11.22 -25.45 16.27
N GLU A 250 -10.09 -25.58 16.95
CA GLU A 250 -8.79 -25.10 16.45
C GLU A 250 -8.45 -25.56 15.01
N ALA A 251 -8.90 -26.75 14.61
CA ALA A 251 -8.80 -27.30 13.26
C ALA A 251 -9.57 -26.49 12.19
N ASP A 252 -10.72 -25.93 12.55
CA ASP A 252 -11.61 -25.18 11.67
C ASP A 252 -11.12 -23.75 11.44
N ALA A 253 -10.44 -23.14 12.42
CA ALA A 253 -9.79 -21.83 12.23
C ALA A 253 -8.66 -21.89 11.18
N ARG A 254 -7.89 -23.00 11.15
CA ARG A 254 -6.85 -23.25 10.12
C ARG A 254 -7.47 -23.50 8.74
N ALA A 255 -8.64 -24.15 8.67
CA ALA A 255 -9.37 -24.35 7.42
C ALA A 255 -9.76 -23.03 6.72
N THR A 256 -9.93 -21.96 7.49
CA THR A 256 -10.25 -20.63 6.93
C THR A 256 -9.04 -19.82 6.47
N ARG A 257 -7.80 -20.22 6.76
CA ARG A 257 -6.58 -19.50 6.33
C ARG A 257 -6.04 -20.01 5.00
N GLY A 258 -5.54 -19.11 4.18
CA GLY A 258 -4.92 -19.39 2.89
C GLY A 258 -3.80 -18.41 2.60
N VAL A 259 -3.02 -18.68 1.56
CA VAL A 259 -1.98 -17.78 1.07
C VAL A 259 -2.23 -17.52 -0.41
N LEU A 260 -2.32 -16.26 -0.81
CA LEU A 260 -2.31 -15.84 -2.21
C LEU A 260 -0.86 -15.61 -2.62
N VAL A 261 -0.42 -16.26 -3.70
CA VAL A 261 0.91 -16.17 -4.29
C VAL A 261 0.77 -15.68 -5.72
N VAL A 262 1.22 -14.45 -5.98
CA VAL A 262 1.24 -13.86 -7.32
C VAL A 262 2.64 -14.01 -7.89
N VAL A 263 2.76 -14.75 -9.00
CA VAL A 263 4.05 -15.11 -9.62
C VAL A 263 4.26 -14.30 -10.89
N GLY A 264 5.30 -13.47 -10.90
CA GLY A 264 5.73 -12.69 -12.07
C GLY A 264 6.43 -13.55 -13.12
N GLU A 265 6.52 -13.00 -14.34
CA GLU A 265 6.89 -13.71 -15.57
C GLU A 265 8.18 -14.53 -15.48
N ASP A 266 9.31 -13.95 -15.04
CA ASP A 266 10.59 -14.67 -14.96
C ASP A 266 10.49 -15.93 -14.08
N HIS A 267 9.85 -15.81 -12.91
CA HIS A 267 9.68 -16.96 -12.02
C HIS A 267 8.81 -18.03 -12.67
N ARG A 268 7.75 -17.65 -13.41
CA ARG A 268 6.92 -18.61 -14.15
C ARG A 268 7.73 -19.37 -15.19
N GLY A 269 8.62 -18.68 -15.92
CA GLY A 269 9.54 -19.31 -16.87
C GLY A 269 10.45 -20.35 -16.22
N TYR A 270 11.05 -20.02 -15.06
CA TYR A 270 11.88 -20.99 -14.32
C TYR A 270 11.08 -22.20 -13.81
N PHE A 271 9.83 -21.99 -13.37
CA PHE A 271 8.95 -23.10 -13.01
C PHE A 271 8.61 -23.97 -14.22
N GLU A 272 8.36 -23.37 -15.38
CA GLU A 272 8.11 -24.09 -16.64
C GLU A 272 9.29 -24.97 -17.04
N GLU A 273 10.50 -24.39 -17.10
CA GLU A 273 11.73 -25.09 -17.48
C GLU A 273 12.00 -26.30 -16.57
N ALA A 274 11.67 -26.18 -15.29
CA ALA A 274 11.81 -27.25 -14.31
C ALA A 274 10.61 -28.23 -14.24
N GLY A 275 9.58 -28.04 -15.08
CA GLY A 275 8.38 -28.88 -15.11
C GLY A 275 7.52 -28.79 -13.85
N TRP A 276 7.39 -27.59 -13.27
CA TRP A 276 6.52 -27.32 -12.13
C TRP A 276 5.17 -26.79 -12.59
N ASP A 277 4.12 -27.54 -12.27
CA ASP A 277 2.74 -27.09 -12.40
C ASP A 277 2.21 -26.44 -11.11
N ARG A 278 1.02 -25.84 -11.21
CA ARG A 278 0.36 -25.18 -10.08
C ARG A 278 0.18 -26.13 -8.88
N ALA A 279 -0.22 -27.37 -9.12
CA ALA A 279 -0.48 -28.36 -8.06
C ALA A 279 0.79 -28.73 -7.30
N ARG A 280 1.91 -28.90 -7.99
CA ARG A 280 3.21 -29.16 -7.37
C ARG A 280 3.69 -27.99 -6.55
N MET A 281 3.53 -26.76 -7.04
CA MET A 281 3.85 -25.54 -6.28
C MET A 281 3.03 -25.45 -5.00
N GLN A 282 1.72 -25.70 -5.08
CA GLN A 282 0.81 -25.75 -3.94
C GLN A 282 1.21 -26.80 -2.89
N ALA A 283 1.52 -28.01 -3.34
CA ALA A 283 1.95 -29.09 -2.45
C ALA A 283 3.29 -28.77 -1.77
N TYR A 284 4.23 -28.16 -2.51
CA TYR A 284 5.52 -27.73 -1.97
C TYR A 284 5.34 -26.63 -0.92
N LEU A 285 4.60 -25.56 -1.24
CA LEU A 285 4.31 -24.46 -0.33
C LEU A 285 3.65 -24.96 0.95
N HIS A 286 2.58 -25.76 0.85
CA HIS A 286 1.92 -26.33 2.01
C HIS A 286 2.87 -27.09 2.94
N ARG A 287 3.79 -27.87 2.37
CA ARG A 287 4.78 -28.63 3.15
C ARG A 287 5.74 -27.75 3.95
N ILE A 288 6.08 -26.56 3.44
CA ILE A 288 7.10 -25.69 4.05
C ILE A 288 6.53 -24.50 4.82
N LEU A 289 5.24 -24.20 4.64
CA LEU A 289 4.50 -23.17 5.36
C LEU A 289 4.15 -23.65 6.78
N THR A 290 5.18 -23.85 7.59
CA THR A 290 5.05 -24.39 8.95
C THR A 290 6.03 -23.71 9.91
N ARG A 291 5.65 -23.60 11.20
CA ARG A 291 6.47 -23.10 12.31
C ARG A 291 6.46 -24.05 13.49
N THR A 292 7.49 -24.03 14.32
CA THR A 292 7.48 -24.80 15.55
C THR A 292 6.71 -24.08 16.65
N ALA A 293 6.12 -24.84 17.57
CA ALA A 293 5.43 -24.28 18.75
C ALA A 293 6.38 -23.41 19.60
N GLY A 294 7.66 -23.78 19.69
CA GLY A 294 8.68 -23.01 20.39
C GLY A 294 8.96 -21.63 19.75
N GLU A 295 9.01 -21.55 18.41
CA GLU A 295 9.14 -20.27 17.70
C GLU A 295 7.96 -19.34 18.01
N LEU A 296 6.74 -19.87 17.96
CA LEU A 296 5.51 -19.11 18.26
C LEU A 296 5.47 -18.61 19.70
N ARG A 297 5.77 -19.49 20.67
CA ARG A 297 5.81 -19.13 22.10
C ARG A 297 6.85 -18.07 22.39
N ALA A 298 8.02 -18.15 21.76
CA ALA A 298 9.07 -17.15 21.91
C ALA A 298 8.63 -15.76 21.39
N ALA A 299 7.76 -15.72 20.38
CA ALA A 299 7.12 -14.49 19.91
C ALA A 299 5.88 -14.07 20.72
N GLY A 300 5.54 -14.79 21.80
CA GLY A 300 4.36 -14.53 22.63
C GLY A 300 3.04 -15.05 22.06
N ILE A 301 3.08 -15.82 20.98
CA ILE A 301 1.90 -16.40 20.31
C ILE A 301 1.65 -17.78 20.91
N ARG A 302 0.57 -17.91 21.67
CA ARG A 302 0.37 -19.05 22.58
C ARG A 302 -0.83 -19.89 22.20
N ARG A 303 -1.91 -19.28 21.73
CA ARG A 303 -3.21 -19.93 21.55
C ARG A 303 -3.14 -21.25 20.76
N PHE A 304 -2.40 -21.27 19.66
CA PHE A 304 -2.29 -22.46 18.80
C PHE A 304 -1.19 -23.43 19.21
N ALA A 305 -0.30 -23.01 20.11
CA ALA A 305 0.83 -23.80 20.59
C ALA A 305 0.56 -24.41 21.97
N GLU A 306 -0.65 -24.24 22.52
CA GLU A 306 -0.99 -24.73 23.85
C GLU A 306 -0.96 -26.27 23.90
N GLY A 307 -0.30 -26.83 24.91
CA GLY A 307 -0.16 -28.28 25.07
C GLY A 307 0.79 -28.98 24.10
N MET A 308 1.42 -28.26 23.16
CA MET A 308 2.40 -28.78 22.21
C MET A 308 3.83 -28.66 22.74
N ASP A 309 4.70 -29.63 22.44
CA ASP A 309 6.13 -29.57 22.72
C ASP A 309 6.82 -28.55 21.79
N ASP A 310 7.95 -27.95 22.21
CA ASP A 310 8.62 -26.88 21.44
C ASP A 310 9.02 -27.30 20.01
N ALA A 311 9.26 -28.60 19.79
CA ALA A 311 9.64 -29.18 18.51
C ALA A 311 8.44 -29.48 17.59
N ASP A 312 7.22 -29.52 18.14
CA ASP A 312 6.02 -29.79 17.36
C ASP A 312 5.79 -28.68 16.33
N ARG A 313 5.30 -29.08 15.16
CA ARG A 313 5.11 -28.19 14.02
C ARG A 313 3.65 -27.87 13.80
N LEU A 314 3.37 -26.60 13.52
CA LEU A 314 2.07 -26.10 13.10
C LEU A 314 2.15 -25.71 11.62
N ASP A 315 1.16 -26.13 10.85
CA ASP A 315 0.97 -25.66 9.48
C ASP A 315 0.20 -24.34 9.47
N LEU A 316 0.61 -23.41 8.61
CA LEU A 316 -0.05 -22.13 8.42
C LEU A 316 -1.41 -22.28 7.75
N VAL A 317 -1.52 -23.24 6.84
CA VAL A 317 -2.70 -23.50 6.00
C VAL A 317 -3.06 -24.98 6.03
N ALA A 318 -4.35 -25.31 5.98
CA ALA A 318 -4.84 -26.66 6.22
C ALA A 318 -4.67 -27.66 5.05
N SER A 319 -4.44 -27.18 3.82
CA SER A 319 -4.24 -28.05 2.66
C SER A 319 -3.51 -27.32 1.51
N PRO A 320 -2.93 -28.05 0.54
CA PRO A 320 -2.33 -27.44 -0.67
C PRO A 320 -3.30 -26.53 -1.44
N ALA A 321 -4.59 -26.86 -1.46
CA ALA A 321 -5.60 -26.06 -2.15
C ALA A 321 -5.81 -24.66 -1.53
N ARG A 322 -5.29 -24.43 -0.31
CA ARG A 322 -5.30 -23.12 0.37
C ARG A 322 -4.13 -22.22 -0.04
N CYS A 323 -3.22 -22.71 -0.88
CA CYS A 323 -2.19 -21.91 -1.54
C CYS A 323 -2.71 -21.48 -2.92
N PHE A 324 -3.20 -20.25 -3.07
CA PHE A 324 -3.72 -19.73 -4.33
C PHE A 324 -2.57 -19.18 -5.17
N VAL A 325 -2.11 -19.94 -6.16
CA VAL A 325 -1.03 -19.52 -7.06
C VAL A 325 -1.63 -18.92 -8.33
N VAL A 326 -1.35 -17.64 -8.58
CA VAL A 326 -1.88 -16.87 -9.71
C VAL A 326 -0.74 -16.31 -10.55
N ALA A 327 -0.82 -16.53 -11.87
CA ALA A 327 0.11 -15.94 -12.82
C ALA A 327 -0.27 -14.47 -13.10
N SER A 328 0.51 -13.50 -12.62
CA SER A 328 0.26 -12.09 -12.94
C SER A 328 1.52 -11.25 -12.69
N GLY A 329 1.60 -10.10 -13.34
CA GLY A 329 2.80 -9.27 -13.35
C GLY A 329 3.81 -9.68 -14.42
N SER A 330 4.74 -8.76 -14.70
CA SER A 330 5.81 -8.94 -15.70
C SER A 330 7.11 -9.49 -15.11
N GLY A 331 8.16 -9.56 -15.93
CA GLY A 331 9.51 -9.97 -15.53
C GLY A 331 10.22 -9.04 -14.54
N GLY A 332 11.42 -9.44 -14.12
CA GLY A 332 12.29 -8.79 -13.13
C GLY A 332 12.51 -9.58 -11.84
N GLY A 333 12.26 -10.89 -11.81
CA GLY A 333 12.40 -11.75 -10.62
C GLY A 333 11.61 -11.28 -9.40
N ARG A 334 10.35 -10.88 -9.61
CA ARG A 334 9.46 -10.34 -8.56
C ARG A 334 8.16 -11.14 -8.46
N GLY A 335 7.59 -11.12 -7.26
CA GLY A 335 6.26 -11.60 -6.98
C GLY A 335 5.65 -10.93 -5.76
N GLN A 336 4.51 -11.46 -5.33
CA GLN A 336 3.90 -11.10 -4.07
C GLN A 336 3.30 -12.32 -3.38
N THR A 337 3.19 -12.24 -2.06
CA THR A 337 2.52 -13.24 -1.25
C THR A 337 1.73 -12.57 -0.13
N GLY A 338 0.56 -13.08 0.23
CA GLY A 338 -0.23 -12.49 1.31
C GLY A 338 -1.20 -13.49 1.92
N LEU A 339 -1.50 -13.31 3.20
CA LEU A 339 -2.54 -14.11 3.84
C LEU A 339 -3.92 -13.72 3.32
N VAL A 340 -4.70 -14.74 3.02
CA VAL A 340 -6.10 -14.67 2.65
C VAL A 340 -6.95 -15.54 3.57
N PHE A 341 -8.22 -15.20 3.68
CA PHE A 341 -9.12 -15.73 4.69
C PHE A 341 -10.50 -16.05 4.12
N GLY A 342 -11.19 -16.97 4.80
CA GLY A 342 -12.47 -17.49 4.34
C GLY A 342 -12.32 -18.40 3.13
N ASN A 343 -13.45 -18.78 2.54
CA ASN A 343 -13.48 -19.57 1.32
C ASN A 343 -13.48 -18.62 0.11
N PRO A 344 -12.57 -18.80 -0.87
CA PRO A 344 -12.70 -18.09 -2.13
C PRO A 344 -14.01 -18.49 -2.79
N VAL A 345 -14.73 -17.51 -3.34
CA VAL A 345 -15.95 -17.76 -4.10
C VAL A 345 -15.68 -17.39 -5.54
N THR A 346 -15.96 -18.32 -6.45
CA THR A 346 -15.80 -18.11 -7.88
C THR A 346 -17.17 -18.08 -8.53
N LYS A 347 -17.41 -17.08 -9.39
CA LYS A 347 -18.60 -17.01 -10.23
C LYS A 347 -18.18 -16.90 -11.68
N ARG A 348 -18.94 -17.58 -12.56
CA ARG A 348 -18.89 -17.34 -14.00
C ARG A 348 -19.42 -15.93 -14.27
N ILE A 349 -18.76 -15.23 -15.18
CA ILE A 349 -19.17 -13.91 -15.64
C ILE A 349 -19.57 -14.00 -17.11
N GLU A 350 -20.56 -13.21 -17.50
CA GLU A 350 -21.04 -13.12 -18.87
C GLU A 350 -20.44 -11.91 -19.57
N ALA A 351 -20.53 -11.89 -20.91
CA ALA A 351 -20.16 -10.70 -21.66
C ALA A 351 -21.07 -9.52 -21.26
N PRO A 352 -20.54 -8.30 -21.18
CA PRO A 352 -21.37 -7.13 -20.91
C PRO A 352 -22.44 -6.95 -21.97
N THR A 353 -23.63 -6.48 -21.57
CA THR A 353 -24.66 -6.09 -22.54
C THR A 353 -24.19 -4.83 -23.24
N PRO A 354 -24.13 -4.79 -24.59
CA PRO A 354 -23.73 -3.59 -25.31
C PRO A 354 -24.69 -2.43 -25.02
N VAL A 355 -24.14 -1.31 -24.56
CA VAL A 355 -24.89 -0.07 -24.33
C VAL A 355 -24.52 0.92 -25.41
N ALA A 356 -25.52 1.60 -25.99
CA ALA A 356 -25.24 2.70 -26.90
C ALA A 356 -24.52 3.83 -26.15
N ALA A 357 -23.63 4.55 -26.83
CA ALA A 357 -23.02 5.73 -26.24
C ALA A 357 -24.13 6.72 -25.83
N ALA A 358 -24.18 7.07 -24.54
CA ALA A 358 -25.16 8.03 -24.04
C ALA A 358 -24.91 9.40 -24.67
N GLU A 359 -25.97 10.05 -25.16
CA GLU A 359 -25.88 11.45 -25.56
C GLU A 359 -25.64 12.31 -24.32
N HIS A 360 -24.63 13.18 -24.36
CA HIS A 360 -24.32 14.08 -23.25
C HIS A 360 -25.25 15.29 -23.27
N THR A 361 -26.46 15.11 -22.74
CA THR A 361 -27.52 16.11 -22.77
C THR A 361 -27.48 17.10 -21.60
N SER A 362 -26.88 16.71 -20.47
CA SER A 362 -26.74 17.56 -19.28
C SER A 362 -25.33 18.18 -19.14
N PRO A 363 -25.21 19.38 -18.54
CA PRO A 363 -23.92 19.99 -18.20
C PRO A 363 -23.02 19.15 -17.28
N ILE A 364 -23.59 18.38 -16.34
CA ILE A 364 -22.82 17.38 -15.58
C ILE A 364 -22.28 16.30 -16.52
N ALA A 365 -23.12 15.72 -17.41
CA ALA A 365 -22.66 14.72 -18.37
C ALA A 365 -21.55 15.26 -19.29
N SER A 366 -21.59 16.54 -19.68
CA SER A 366 -20.51 17.20 -20.44
C SER A 366 -19.19 17.31 -19.64
N SER A 367 -19.28 17.60 -18.34
CA SER A 367 -18.10 17.61 -17.44
C SER A 367 -17.52 16.20 -17.27
N VAL A 368 -18.39 15.18 -17.13
CA VAL A 368 -17.99 13.77 -17.09
C VAL A 368 -17.32 13.33 -18.40
N ALA A 369 -17.87 13.73 -19.56
CA ALA A 369 -17.24 13.50 -20.86
C ALA A 369 -15.85 14.13 -20.93
N SER A 370 -15.66 15.29 -20.29
CA SER A 370 -14.35 15.91 -20.16
C SER A 370 -13.39 15.07 -19.33
N VAL A 371 -13.82 14.54 -18.18
CA VAL A 371 -13.01 13.58 -17.37
C VAL A 371 -12.63 12.34 -18.19
N ASN A 372 -13.57 11.78 -18.96
CA ASN A 372 -13.32 10.63 -19.85
C ASN A 372 -12.20 10.91 -20.87
N LYS A 373 -12.14 12.11 -21.45
CA LYS A 373 -11.01 12.48 -22.33
C LYS A 373 -9.64 12.46 -21.63
N TYR A 374 -9.57 12.70 -20.32
CA TYR A 374 -8.31 12.59 -19.56
C TYR A 374 -7.92 11.12 -19.30
N PHE A 375 -8.90 10.23 -19.10
CA PHE A 375 -8.65 8.79 -19.09
C PHE A 375 -8.04 8.35 -20.43
N ASP A 376 -8.65 8.72 -21.55
CA ASP A 376 -8.22 8.30 -22.90
C ASP A 376 -6.83 8.83 -23.26
N ARG A 377 -6.46 10.00 -22.74
CA ARG A 377 -5.12 10.60 -22.92
C ARG A 377 -4.03 9.96 -22.04
N GLY A 378 -4.39 9.09 -21.11
CA GLY A 378 -3.46 8.45 -20.17
C GLY A 378 -2.75 9.45 -19.26
N VAL A 379 -3.46 10.51 -18.83
CA VAL A 379 -2.97 11.56 -17.92
C VAL A 379 -3.62 11.48 -16.53
N THR A 380 -4.31 10.37 -16.26
CA THR A 380 -4.77 9.98 -14.93
C THR A 380 -4.03 8.72 -14.48
N ASP A 381 -4.14 8.39 -13.21
CA ASP A 381 -3.63 7.18 -12.57
C ASP A 381 -4.60 5.99 -12.66
N GLY A 382 -5.63 6.08 -13.50
CA GLY A 382 -6.72 5.10 -13.56
C GLY A 382 -7.93 5.45 -12.70
N HIS A 383 -7.89 6.53 -11.91
CA HIS A 383 -9.07 7.06 -11.20
C HIS A 383 -9.55 8.42 -11.76
N PRO A 384 -10.81 8.82 -11.48
CA PRO A 384 -11.33 10.15 -11.81
C PRO A 384 -10.47 11.28 -11.26
N ILE A 385 -10.44 12.40 -11.98
CA ILE A 385 -9.75 13.64 -11.61
C ILE A 385 -10.75 14.78 -11.53
N VAL A 386 -10.33 15.91 -10.96
CA VAL A 386 -10.97 17.20 -11.21
C VAL A 386 -10.42 17.76 -12.53
N PRO A 387 -11.25 18.03 -13.56
CA PRO A 387 -10.75 18.67 -14.77
C PRO A 387 -10.14 20.04 -14.44
N PRO A 388 -8.95 20.37 -14.97
CA PRO A 388 -8.30 21.64 -14.65
C PRO A 388 -9.07 22.84 -15.21
N PHE A 389 -9.12 23.92 -14.44
CA PHE A 389 -9.77 25.19 -14.79
C PHE A 389 -8.96 26.38 -14.27
N ALA A 390 -9.14 27.55 -14.90
CA ALA A 390 -8.25 28.70 -14.72
C ALA A 390 -8.22 29.25 -13.29
N SER A 391 -9.38 29.50 -12.66
CA SER A 391 -9.44 30.05 -11.30
C SER A 391 -8.85 29.10 -10.26
N GLY A 392 -9.14 27.80 -10.34
CA GLY A 392 -8.57 26.79 -9.44
C GLY A 392 -7.04 26.71 -9.55
N LEU A 393 -6.48 26.84 -10.75
CA LEU A 393 -5.01 26.91 -10.91
C LEU A 393 -4.43 28.17 -10.27
N GLN A 394 -5.09 29.32 -10.38
CA GLN A 394 -4.65 30.56 -9.73
C GLN A 394 -4.67 30.45 -8.20
N GLU A 395 -5.70 29.80 -7.64
CA GLU A 395 -5.78 29.54 -6.19
C GLU A 395 -4.62 28.65 -5.71
N MET A 396 -4.32 27.57 -6.44
CA MET A 396 -3.18 26.69 -6.14
C MET A 396 -1.86 27.43 -6.20
N LEU A 397 -1.63 28.24 -7.24
CA LEU A 397 -0.42 29.07 -7.39
C LEU A 397 -0.31 30.11 -6.27
N ALA A 398 -1.43 30.74 -5.89
CA ALA A 398 -1.44 31.69 -4.78
C ALA A 398 -1.11 31.02 -3.44
N ALA A 399 -1.58 29.79 -3.21
CA ALA A 399 -1.28 29.02 -2.01
C ALA A 399 0.13 28.43 -2.00
N ALA A 400 0.71 28.14 -3.17
CA ALA A 400 2.11 27.75 -3.31
C ALA A 400 3.08 28.81 -2.79
N GLY A 401 2.75 30.10 -2.94
CA GLY A 401 3.57 31.21 -2.45
C GLY A 401 4.96 31.31 -3.10
N ARG A 402 5.15 30.64 -4.25
CA ARG A 402 6.39 30.55 -5.06
C ARG A 402 6.08 30.99 -6.49
N ASP A 403 7.13 31.39 -7.22
CA ASP A 403 6.99 31.74 -8.65
C ASP A 403 6.53 30.54 -9.46
N ALA A 404 5.55 30.73 -10.35
CA ALA A 404 4.91 29.65 -11.10
C ALA A 404 5.88 28.91 -12.03
N ASP A 405 6.85 29.61 -12.61
CA ASP A 405 7.84 29.05 -13.54
C ASP A 405 9.10 28.59 -12.81
N GLN A 406 9.14 28.69 -11.47
CA GLN A 406 10.26 28.21 -10.66
C GLN A 406 10.44 26.70 -10.85
N PRO A 407 11.60 26.23 -11.36
CA PRO A 407 11.91 24.81 -11.42
C PRO A 407 12.20 24.26 -10.02
N LEU A 408 11.78 23.02 -9.77
CA LEU A 408 11.99 22.33 -8.48
C LEU A 408 13.23 21.44 -8.48
N GLY A 409 13.69 20.99 -9.65
CA GLY A 409 14.78 20.04 -9.82
C GLY A 409 14.42 18.93 -10.80
N ARG A 410 15.40 18.12 -11.19
CA ARG A 410 15.23 17.09 -12.23
C ARG A 410 14.97 15.72 -11.62
N TYR A 411 14.12 14.94 -12.27
CA TYR A 411 13.96 13.52 -11.93
C TYR A 411 15.21 12.72 -12.31
N GLU A 412 15.58 11.73 -11.49
CA GLU A 412 16.82 10.95 -11.66
C GLU A 412 16.90 10.18 -13.00
N PHE A 413 15.75 9.73 -13.53
CA PHE A 413 15.65 8.91 -14.75
C PHE A 413 14.92 9.60 -15.89
N SER A 414 14.77 10.93 -15.82
CA SER A 414 14.02 11.71 -16.79
C SER A 414 14.59 13.12 -16.90
N ASP A 415 14.71 13.65 -18.12
CA ASP A 415 15.15 15.03 -18.35
C ASP A 415 14.12 16.07 -17.90
N ALA A 416 12.96 15.63 -17.41
CA ALA A 416 11.90 16.49 -16.90
C ALA A 416 12.34 17.28 -15.66
N ASN A 417 12.04 18.57 -15.68
CA ASN A 417 12.30 19.52 -14.61
C ASN A 417 10.99 20.21 -14.24
N PRO A 418 10.15 19.62 -13.36
CA PRO A 418 8.86 20.18 -12.99
C PRO A 418 8.97 21.60 -12.43
N THR A 419 8.02 22.45 -12.81
CA THR A 419 7.82 23.78 -12.24
C THR A 419 6.75 23.77 -11.14
N VAL A 420 6.67 24.84 -10.36
CA VAL A 420 5.57 25.05 -9.39
C VAL A 420 4.21 24.99 -10.09
N LYS A 421 4.08 25.53 -11.30
CA LYS A 421 2.83 25.48 -12.10
C LYS A 421 2.45 24.07 -12.49
N ASP A 422 3.42 23.24 -12.86
CA ASP A 422 3.16 21.84 -13.18
C ASP A 422 2.62 21.08 -11.96
N VAL A 423 3.22 21.32 -10.79
CA VAL A 423 2.74 20.72 -9.52
C VAL A 423 1.35 21.23 -9.16
N ALA A 424 1.11 22.54 -9.25
CA ALA A 424 -0.18 23.15 -8.95
C ALA A 424 -1.30 22.61 -9.83
N LEU A 425 -1.04 22.40 -11.13
CA LEU A 425 -2.00 21.81 -12.06
C LEU A 425 -2.35 20.37 -11.70
N ASN A 426 -1.34 19.55 -11.38
CA ASN A 426 -1.56 18.15 -10.99
C ASN A 426 -2.18 18.04 -9.59
N ALA A 427 -1.91 18.97 -8.68
CA ALA A 427 -2.56 19.07 -7.38
C ALA A 427 -4.06 19.39 -7.52
N LEU A 428 -4.41 20.33 -8.41
CA LEU A 428 -5.80 20.60 -8.75
C LEU A 428 -6.48 19.35 -9.30
N MET A 429 -5.85 18.68 -10.28
CA MET A 429 -6.38 17.45 -10.87
C MET A 429 -6.58 16.33 -9.85
N ALA A 430 -5.68 16.21 -8.86
CA ALA A 430 -5.78 15.25 -7.77
C ALA A 430 -6.94 15.53 -6.80
N GLY A 431 -7.55 16.73 -6.85
CA GLY A 431 -8.57 17.18 -5.90
C GLY A 431 -8.01 17.71 -4.59
N ALA A 432 -6.72 18.05 -4.56
CA ALA A 432 -6.09 18.66 -3.38
C ALA A 432 -6.74 20.01 -3.05
N LYS A 433 -6.73 20.40 -1.79
CA LYS A 433 -7.09 21.77 -1.39
C LYS A 433 -5.87 22.69 -1.55
N PRO A 434 -6.05 23.99 -1.84
CA PRO A 434 -4.93 24.92 -1.94
C PRO A 434 -4.01 24.92 -0.71
N GLU A 435 -4.56 24.74 0.50
CA GLU A 435 -3.80 24.71 1.76
C GLU A 435 -2.79 23.54 1.83
N TYR A 436 -2.92 22.54 0.97
CA TYR A 436 -2.01 21.40 0.90
C TYR A 436 -0.73 21.71 0.10
N MET A 437 -0.72 22.79 -0.70
CA MET A 437 0.40 23.14 -1.59
C MET A 437 1.76 23.24 -0.90
N PRO A 438 1.90 23.83 0.31
CA PRO A 438 3.19 23.87 1.00
C PRO A 438 3.76 22.46 1.29
N VAL A 439 2.91 21.51 1.67
CA VAL A 439 3.31 20.12 1.93
C VAL A 439 3.70 19.43 0.62
N ILE A 440 2.87 19.56 -0.43
CA ILE A 440 3.11 18.97 -1.75
C ILE A 440 4.45 19.47 -2.33
N LEU A 441 4.72 20.77 -2.26
CA LEU A 441 5.97 21.34 -2.76
C LEU A 441 7.18 20.90 -1.94
N THR A 442 7.05 20.76 -0.62
CA THR A 442 8.12 20.23 0.23
C THR A 442 8.44 18.78 -0.12
N ILE A 443 7.43 17.95 -0.40
CA ILE A 443 7.62 16.58 -0.91
C ILE A 443 8.33 16.59 -2.27
N MET A 444 7.87 17.43 -3.19
CA MET A 444 8.47 17.53 -4.52
C MET A 444 9.92 17.99 -4.46
N ASP A 445 10.24 19.00 -3.66
CA ASP A 445 11.63 19.45 -3.48
C ASP A 445 12.53 18.32 -2.95
N LEU A 446 12.04 17.51 -2.00
CA LEU A 446 12.77 16.32 -1.52
C LEU A 446 12.93 15.25 -2.60
N LEU A 447 11.94 15.11 -3.49
CA LEU A 447 11.89 14.07 -4.52
C LEU A 447 12.79 14.38 -5.72
N VAL A 448 12.87 15.64 -6.15
CA VAL A 448 13.57 16.05 -7.39
C VAL A 448 14.73 17.03 -7.16
N GLY A 449 14.94 17.52 -5.94
CA GLY A 449 15.95 18.52 -5.58
C GLY A 449 17.41 18.03 -5.60
N GLY A 450 17.67 16.80 -6.03
CA GLY A 450 19.04 16.28 -6.21
C GLY A 450 19.72 15.76 -4.93
N GLU A 451 18.99 15.65 -3.81
CA GLU A 451 19.55 15.18 -2.54
C GLU A 451 19.74 13.65 -2.47
N ARG A 452 19.02 12.89 -3.32
CA ARG A 452 19.24 11.48 -3.66
C ARG A 452 18.25 11.01 -4.73
N GLY A 453 18.59 9.89 -5.36
CA GLY A 453 17.67 9.15 -6.22
C GLY A 453 16.54 8.47 -5.48
N ALA A 454 15.28 8.71 -5.86
CA ALA A 454 14.12 8.07 -5.25
C ALA A 454 13.90 6.62 -5.72
N GLY A 455 14.74 6.10 -6.63
CA GLY A 455 14.66 4.71 -7.08
C GLY A 455 13.35 4.35 -7.79
N LEU A 456 12.61 5.35 -8.27
CA LEU A 456 11.26 5.19 -8.82
C LEU A 456 11.20 4.35 -10.11
N ALA A 457 12.33 4.19 -10.81
CA ALA A 457 12.43 3.39 -12.05
C ALA A 457 13.01 1.99 -11.79
N SER A 458 12.41 1.25 -10.85
CA SER A 458 12.84 -0.09 -10.46
C SER A 458 11.85 -1.16 -10.91
N THR A 459 12.33 -2.38 -11.13
CA THR A 459 11.46 -3.57 -11.32
C THR A 459 10.82 -4.01 -10.01
N GLY A 460 11.44 -3.72 -8.87
CA GLY A 460 10.75 -3.76 -7.58
C GLY A 460 9.84 -2.53 -7.47
N SER A 461 8.60 -2.71 -7.01
CA SER A 461 7.59 -1.63 -6.98
C SER A 461 7.82 -0.59 -5.87
N HIS A 462 9.08 -0.19 -5.68
CA HIS A 462 9.54 0.72 -4.65
C HIS A 462 8.87 2.08 -4.81
N TRP A 463 8.40 2.65 -3.71
CA TRP A 463 7.78 3.96 -3.68
C TRP A 463 8.04 4.64 -2.34
N PRO A 464 8.35 5.95 -2.31
CA PRO A 464 8.53 6.66 -1.05
C PRO A 464 7.23 6.73 -0.25
N THR A 465 7.35 6.56 1.06
CA THR A 465 6.35 6.90 2.04
C THR A 465 6.61 8.31 2.54
N VAL A 466 5.55 9.09 2.65
CA VAL A 466 5.60 10.46 3.15
C VAL A 466 5.11 10.48 4.61
N LEU A 467 6.02 10.76 5.55
CA LEU A 467 5.67 11.02 6.94
C LEU A 467 5.56 12.53 7.16
N VAL A 468 4.44 12.97 7.73
CA VAL A 468 4.19 14.37 8.09
C VAL A 468 4.13 14.51 9.61
N ASN A 469 4.86 15.49 10.13
CA ASN A 469 5.00 15.76 11.54
C ASN A 469 4.66 17.22 11.89
N GLY A 470 4.30 17.45 13.15
CA GLY A 470 4.09 18.75 13.73
C GLY A 470 2.68 19.33 13.53
N PRO A 471 2.46 20.59 13.93
CA PRO A 471 1.14 21.22 13.99
C PRO A 471 0.34 21.18 12.68
N VAL A 472 1.01 21.22 11.52
CA VAL A 472 0.37 21.18 10.19
C VAL A 472 -0.54 19.97 10.01
N ARG A 473 -0.23 18.85 10.66
CA ARG A 473 -1.01 17.61 10.57
C ARG A 473 -2.46 17.85 10.99
N LYS A 474 -2.65 18.52 12.14
CA LYS A 474 -3.99 18.87 12.65
C LYS A 474 -4.66 19.92 11.77
N THR A 475 -3.92 20.95 11.40
CA THR A 475 -4.46 22.06 10.58
C THR A 475 -4.99 21.58 9.23
N LEU A 476 -4.33 20.61 8.61
CA LEU A 476 -4.71 20.09 7.29
C LEU A 476 -5.56 18.82 7.35
N GLY A 477 -5.78 18.24 8.54
CA GLY A 477 -6.51 16.99 8.71
C GLY A 477 -5.78 15.77 8.15
N ILE A 478 -4.44 15.74 8.24
CA ILE A 478 -3.63 14.58 7.82
C ILE A 478 -3.79 13.47 8.85
N ALA A 479 -4.40 12.37 8.44
CA ALA A 479 -4.64 11.22 9.30
C ALA A 479 -3.36 10.41 9.55
N SER A 480 -3.34 9.69 10.67
CA SER A 480 -2.25 8.80 11.05
C SER A 480 -2.47 7.35 10.58
N HIS A 481 -3.27 7.13 9.54
CA HIS A 481 -3.55 5.83 8.95
C HIS A 481 -3.33 5.85 7.43
N LEU A 482 -3.07 4.68 6.83
CA LEU A 482 -2.79 4.50 5.39
C LEU A 482 -4.03 4.09 4.57
N GLY A 483 -5.16 3.87 5.25
CA GLY A 483 -6.43 3.52 4.60
C GLY A 483 -7.13 4.69 3.90
N PRO A 484 -8.21 4.40 3.14
CA PRO A 484 -9.08 5.39 2.51
C PRO A 484 -9.73 6.37 3.51
N GLY A 485 -10.34 7.44 2.99
CA GLY A 485 -11.28 8.34 3.69
C GLY A 485 -10.71 9.68 4.14
N ALA A 486 -9.39 9.82 4.26
CA ALA A 486 -8.77 11.11 4.58
C ALA A 486 -8.35 11.83 3.29
N ARG A 487 -9.06 12.91 2.92
CA ARG A 487 -8.77 13.71 1.71
C ARG A 487 -7.32 14.20 1.67
N ALA A 488 -6.79 14.67 2.79
CA ALA A 488 -5.41 15.16 2.84
C ALA A 488 -4.41 14.07 2.45
N ASN A 489 -4.47 12.90 3.09
CA ASN A 489 -3.61 11.75 2.78
C ASN A 489 -3.75 11.31 1.33
N ALA A 490 -4.99 11.19 0.85
CA ALA A 490 -5.28 10.76 -0.51
C ALA A 490 -4.71 11.75 -1.56
N THR A 491 -5.07 13.02 -1.44
CA THR A 491 -4.83 14.02 -2.51
C THR A 491 -3.44 14.64 -2.49
N ILE A 492 -2.80 14.78 -1.32
CA ILE A 492 -1.39 15.24 -1.25
C ILE A 492 -0.50 14.27 -2.01
N GLY A 493 -0.61 12.98 -1.70
CA GLY A 493 0.22 11.96 -2.34
C GLY A 493 -0.12 11.75 -3.80
N ARG A 494 -1.42 11.80 -4.15
CA ARG A 494 -1.85 11.70 -5.55
C ARG A 494 -1.39 12.88 -6.40
N ALA A 495 -1.29 14.09 -5.85
CA ALA A 495 -0.70 15.23 -6.56
C ALA A 495 0.75 14.96 -6.98
N VAL A 496 1.54 14.35 -6.09
CA VAL A 496 2.93 13.94 -6.35
C VAL A 496 2.98 12.81 -7.38
N LEU A 497 2.09 11.82 -7.30
CA LEU A 497 1.96 10.75 -8.29
C LEU A 497 1.63 11.31 -9.68
N LEU A 498 0.57 12.12 -9.81
CA LEU A 498 0.15 12.69 -11.09
C LEU A 498 1.25 13.57 -11.70
N THR A 499 1.94 14.37 -10.89
CA THR A 499 3.12 15.14 -11.35
C THR A 499 4.20 14.20 -11.90
N SER A 500 4.51 13.12 -11.18
CA SER A 500 5.50 12.13 -11.60
C SER A 500 5.09 11.42 -12.90
N MET A 501 3.81 11.12 -13.09
CA MET A 501 3.28 10.49 -14.31
C MET A 501 3.22 11.45 -15.50
N ASN A 502 2.74 12.68 -15.30
CA ASN A 502 2.43 13.62 -16.37
C ASN A 502 3.63 14.45 -16.80
N VAL A 503 4.52 14.79 -15.87
CA VAL A 503 5.72 15.60 -16.12
C VAL A 503 6.95 14.70 -16.10
N GLY A 504 7.11 13.90 -15.03
CA GLY A 504 8.25 13.00 -14.85
C GLY A 504 8.29 11.81 -15.82
N ARG A 505 7.15 11.49 -16.46
CA ARG A 505 6.94 10.33 -17.35
C ARG A 505 7.03 8.95 -16.67
N PHE A 506 6.84 8.88 -15.35
CA PHE A 506 6.75 7.64 -14.57
C PHE A 506 5.45 6.89 -14.82
N ARG A 507 5.22 6.48 -16.07
CA ARG A 507 4.08 5.68 -16.50
C ARG A 507 4.43 4.19 -16.51
N PRO A 508 3.46 3.29 -16.22
CA PRO A 508 3.67 1.84 -16.31
C PRO A 508 4.30 1.43 -17.63
N ALA A 509 5.21 0.45 -17.58
CA ALA A 509 6.00 -0.07 -18.69
C ALA A 509 6.98 0.93 -19.35
N LEU A 510 6.87 2.25 -19.10
CA LEU A 510 7.81 3.26 -19.59
C LEU A 510 8.96 3.49 -18.60
N LEU A 511 8.74 4.29 -17.56
CA LEU A 511 9.71 4.54 -16.49
C LEU A 511 9.28 3.88 -15.17
N ASP A 512 7.98 3.65 -14.94
CA ASP A 512 7.56 2.74 -13.88
C ASP A 512 7.68 1.30 -14.39
N LYS A 513 8.77 0.65 -13.99
CA LYS A 513 9.14 -0.72 -14.40
C LYS A 513 8.64 -1.79 -13.44
N SER A 514 7.78 -1.43 -12.48
CA SER A 514 7.30 -2.34 -11.45
C SER A 514 6.70 -3.61 -12.04
N ALA A 515 7.24 -4.77 -11.64
CA ALA A 515 6.79 -6.04 -12.19
C ALA A 515 5.34 -6.36 -11.81
N VAL A 516 5.05 -6.23 -10.51
CA VAL A 516 3.75 -6.58 -9.90
C VAL A 516 2.97 -5.34 -9.45
N GLY A 517 3.63 -4.21 -9.21
CA GLY A 517 3.00 -2.97 -8.72
C GLY A 517 2.81 -2.92 -7.20
N ASN A 518 2.29 -1.79 -6.70
CA ASN A 518 1.95 -1.57 -5.27
C ASN A 518 0.85 -0.49 -5.19
N ALA A 519 -0.23 -0.77 -4.47
CA ALA A 519 -1.36 0.15 -4.32
C ALA A 519 -1.02 1.41 -3.49
N GLU A 520 0.01 1.37 -2.65
CA GLU A 520 0.49 2.55 -1.90
C GLU A 520 0.94 3.71 -2.81
N LYS A 521 1.19 3.45 -4.10
CA LYS A 521 1.52 4.49 -5.08
C LYS A 521 0.39 5.51 -5.27
N TYR A 522 -0.88 5.09 -5.20
CA TYR A 522 -2.05 5.94 -5.47
C TYR A 522 -2.09 7.19 -4.58
N ASN A 523 -1.65 7.07 -3.33
CA ASN A 523 -1.62 8.15 -2.35
C ASN A 523 -0.21 8.40 -1.76
N PHE A 524 0.85 7.89 -2.40
CA PHE A 524 2.24 8.05 -1.94
C PHE A 524 2.47 7.64 -0.47
N ALA A 525 1.63 6.75 0.05
CA ALA A 525 1.56 6.36 1.46
C ALA A 525 1.65 7.55 2.45
N VAL A 526 1.04 8.71 2.14
CA VAL A 526 1.06 9.87 3.03
C VAL A 526 0.41 9.51 4.37
N ILE A 527 1.14 9.77 5.46
CA ILE A 527 0.72 9.48 6.83
C ILE A 527 1.24 10.54 7.79
N GLY A 528 0.44 10.91 8.78
CA GLY A 528 0.89 11.71 9.91
C GLY A 528 1.36 10.86 11.08
N GLU A 529 2.36 11.29 11.86
CA GLU A 529 2.61 10.68 13.17
C GLU A 529 1.39 10.90 14.09
N ASN A 530 1.02 9.88 14.86
CA ASN A 530 0.00 10.00 15.90
C ASN A 530 0.63 10.57 17.18
N GLU A 531 0.96 11.86 17.14
CA GLU A 531 1.70 12.55 18.20
C GLU A 531 0.89 12.60 19.52
N GLU A 532 -0.44 12.57 19.46
CA GLU A 532 -1.31 12.68 20.63
C GLU A 532 -1.45 11.37 21.42
N ASP A 533 -1.27 10.24 20.73
CA ASP A 533 -1.29 8.90 21.33
C ASP A 533 0.08 8.21 21.19
N SER A 534 1.15 9.00 21.10
CA SER A 534 2.52 8.51 21.11
C SER A 534 3.04 8.36 22.56
N PRO A 535 3.71 7.26 22.91
CA PRO A 535 4.46 7.16 24.17
C PRO A 535 5.80 7.94 24.14
N TRP A 536 6.16 8.54 23.00
CA TRP A 536 7.42 9.24 22.77
C TRP A 536 7.19 10.68 22.32
N GLU A 537 8.19 11.54 22.53
CA GLU A 537 8.22 12.86 21.91
C GLU A 537 8.08 12.77 20.38
N PRO A 538 7.45 13.74 19.70
CA PRO A 538 7.29 13.73 18.25
C PRO A 538 8.62 13.46 17.52
N LEU A 539 8.59 12.67 16.45
CA LEU A 539 9.79 12.23 15.74
C LEU A 539 10.62 13.40 15.23
N HIS A 540 9.98 14.45 14.70
CA HIS A 540 10.68 15.64 14.23
C HIS A 540 11.46 16.35 15.36
N VAL A 541 10.91 16.41 16.58
CA VAL A 541 11.59 17.00 17.74
C VAL A 541 12.80 16.15 18.12
N ALA A 542 12.63 14.83 18.16
CA ALA A 542 13.75 13.90 18.37
C ALA A 542 14.82 13.98 17.27
N MET A 543 14.48 14.48 16.08
CA MET A 543 15.42 14.75 14.99
C MET A 543 16.04 16.16 15.03
N GLY A 544 15.75 16.96 16.07
CA GLY A 544 16.36 18.27 16.32
C GLY A 544 15.56 19.47 15.82
N PHE A 545 14.34 19.27 15.29
CA PHE A 545 13.43 20.37 14.94
C PHE A 545 12.73 20.93 16.18
N GLN A 546 12.21 22.16 16.10
CA GLN A 546 11.45 22.74 17.21
C GLN A 546 10.02 22.16 17.26
N PRO A 547 9.36 22.09 18.44
CA PRO A 547 8.00 21.58 18.57
C PRO A 547 6.95 22.29 17.71
N GLU A 548 7.17 23.57 17.40
CA GLU A 548 6.33 24.37 16.51
C GLU A 548 6.61 24.14 15.02
N ASP A 549 7.70 23.46 14.69
CA ASP A 549 8.02 23.13 13.31
C ASP A 549 7.08 22.05 12.78
N SER A 550 6.81 22.11 11.50
CA SER A 550 6.19 21.01 10.78
C SER A 550 7.16 20.50 9.72
N THR A 551 7.23 19.20 9.54
CA THR A 551 8.21 18.57 8.66
C THR A 551 7.58 17.51 7.76
N VAL A 552 8.23 17.28 6.63
CA VAL A 552 8.00 16.14 5.74
C VAL A 552 9.25 15.28 5.74
N MET A 553 9.08 13.97 5.90
CA MET A 553 10.13 12.98 5.75
C MET A 553 9.76 11.97 4.66
N LEU A 554 10.69 11.67 3.75
CA LEU A 554 10.56 10.59 2.79
C LEU A 554 11.24 9.33 3.33
N LEU A 555 10.53 8.20 3.30
CA LEU A 555 10.98 6.90 3.79
C LEU A 555 10.82 5.85 2.69
N GLY A 556 11.82 5.02 2.43
CA GLY A 556 11.82 4.12 1.28
C GLY A 556 11.25 2.71 1.57
N ASP A 557 10.77 2.09 0.49
CA ASP A 557 10.46 0.66 0.30
C ASP A 557 9.03 0.17 0.69
N HIS A 558 8.76 -1.09 0.37
CA HIS A 558 7.51 -1.82 0.61
C HIS A 558 7.24 -2.06 2.09
N SER A 559 5.96 -2.02 2.46
CA SER A 559 5.48 -2.33 3.81
C SER A 559 5.15 -3.80 4.02
N LYS A 560 5.44 -4.23 5.23
CA LYS A 560 4.97 -5.47 5.82
C LYS A 560 4.06 -5.13 7.00
N LEU A 561 2.90 -5.76 7.03
CA LEU A 561 2.03 -5.73 8.20
C LEU A 561 2.63 -6.69 9.25
N VAL A 562 3.05 -6.15 10.39
CA VAL A 562 3.50 -6.91 11.56
C VAL A 562 2.29 -7.14 12.47
N ILE A 563 2.05 -8.40 12.83
CA ILE A 563 0.89 -8.79 13.63
C ILE A 563 1.38 -9.47 14.91
N ASN A 564 0.88 -9.00 16.05
CA ASN A 564 1.00 -9.72 17.30
C ASN A 564 -0.12 -9.29 18.26
N THR A 565 -1.31 -9.85 18.08
CA THR A 565 -2.46 -9.51 18.93
C THR A 565 -2.39 -10.15 20.31
N GLU A 566 -1.42 -11.04 20.55
CA GLU A 566 -1.24 -11.77 21.81
C GLU A 566 -0.05 -11.24 22.64
N ALA A 567 0.75 -10.31 22.10
CA ALA A 567 1.88 -9.73 22.82
C ALA A 567 1.42 -9.03 24.10
N THR A 568 2.20 -9.22 25.16
CA THR A 568 1.97 -8.61 26.48
C THR A 568 3.18 -7.84 26.99
N SER A 569 4.33 -8.00 26.35
CA SER A 569 5.60 -7.38 26.74
C SER A 569 6.31 -6.71 25.56
N PRO A 570 7.14 -5.69 25.82
CA PRO A 570 7.97 -5.08 24.79
C PRO A 570 8.88 -6.06 24.04
N ASP A 571 9.41 -7.08 24.72
CA ASP A 571 10.29 -8.10 24.11
C ASP A 571 9.55 -8.89 23.01
N GLU A 572 8.33 -9.35 23.29
CA GLU A 572 7.51 -10.09 22.33
C GLU A 572 7.20 -9.25 21.07
N VAL A 573 6.86 -7.96 21.25
CA VAL A 573 6.62 -7.04 20.14
C VAL A 573 7.90 -6.83 19.31
N CYS A 574 9.04 -6.60 19.97
CA CYS A 574 10.33 -6.43 19.30
C CYS A 574 10.76 -7.70 18.54
N ARG A 575 10.50 -8.89 19.07
CA ARG A 575 10.75 -10.16 18.36
C ARG A 575 9.93 -10.28 17.09
N SER A 576 8.66 -9.87 17.11
CA SER A 576 7.84 -9.80 15.89
C SER A 576 8.41 -8.82 14.86
N PHE A 577 8.92 -7.66 15.29
CA PHE A 577 9.64 -6.75 14.37
C PHE A 577 10.88 -7.41 13.77
N VAL A 578 11.72 -8.04 14.59
CA VAL A 578 12.95 -8.71 14.14
C VAL A 578 12.66 -9.85 13.16
N SER A 579 11.62 -10.63 13.38
CA SER A 579 11.20 -11.68 12.44
C SER A 579 10.87 -11.12 11.06
N ASP A 580 10.02 -10.09 10.99
CA ASP A 580 9.66 -9.45 9.72
C ASP A 580 10.83 -8.69 9.07
N MET A 581 11.78 -8.19 9.86
CA MET A 581 13.03 -7.55 9.39
C MET A 581 14.01 -8.54 8.75
N THR A 582 13.98 -9.81 9.16
CA THR A 582 15.01 -10.79 8.83
C THR A 582 14.57 -11.83 7.81
N THR A 583 13.43 -11.63 7.16
CA THR A 583 13.02 -12.43 6.00
C THR A 583 14.06 -12.40 4.87
N ILE A 584 14.26 -13.52 4.17
CA ILE A 584 15.44 -13.75 3.34
C ILE A 584 15.70 -12.75 2.22
N GLN A 585 14.67 -12.22 1.55
CA GLN A 585 14.88 -11.28 0.44
C GLN A 585 15.66 -10.01 0.85
N ARG A 586 15.72 -9.72 2.16
CA ARG A 586 16.46 -8.57 2.70
C ARG A 586 17.95 -8.67 2.49
N PHE A 587 18.50 -9.88 2.40
CA PHE A 587 19.94 -10.08 2.25
C PHE A 587 20.47 -9.82 0.84
N ASP A 588 19.59 -9.59 -0.14
CA ASP A 588 19.92 -9.09 -1.48
C ASP A 588 19.82 -7.53 -1.58
N ALA A 589 19.30 -6.86 -0.55
CA ALA A 589 18.99 -5.43 -0.61
C ALA A 589 20.21 -4.50 -0.42
N PRO A 590 20.27 -3.34 -1.11
CA PRO A 590 21.21 -2.22 -0.91
C PRO A 590 21.66 -1.92 0.52
N SER A 591 20.76 -2.07 1.48
CA SER A 591 20.98 -1.81 2.90
C SER A 591 21.93 -2.81 3.58
N VAL A 592 21.98 -4.07 3.14
CA VAL A 592 22.91 -5.09 3.66
C VAL A 592 24.25 -4.87 2.97
N GLY A 593 25.28 -4.36 3.64
CA GLY A 593 26.48 -3.89 2.93
C GLY A 593 27.22 -5.00 2.18
N ARG A 594 27.81 -4.65 1.04
CA ARG A 594 28.67 -5.57 0.28
C ARG A 594 30.03 -5.65 0.98
N ARG A 595 30.45 -6.85 1.38
CA ARG A 595 31.81 -7.08 1.88
C ARG A 595 32.81 -6.88 0.72
N GLU A 596 33.96 -6.28 0.99
CA GLU A 596 35.12 -6.31 0.09
C GLU A 596 36.09 -7.40 0.55
N ALA A 597 36.69 -8.13 -0.38
CA ALA A 597 37.62 -9.22 -0.08
C ALA A 597 38.75 -8.74 0.86
N GLY A 598 38.93 -9.45 1.99
CA GLY A 598 39.94 -9.11 3.01
C GLY A 598 39.52 -8.05 4.04
N GLN A 599 38.29 -7.53 4.01
CA GLN A 599 37.74 -6.64 5.05
C GLN A 599 36.64 -7.33 5.87
N PRO A 600 36.37 -6.91 7.12
CA PRO A 600 35.17 -7.36 7.85
C PRO A 600 33.89 -6.90 7.14
N THR A 601 32.80 -7.67 7.27
CA THR A 601 31.46 -7.28 6.77
C THR A 601 31.09 -5.92 7.33
N ARG A 602 30.92 -4.91 6.45
CA ARG A 602 30.37 -3.60 6.81
C ARG A 602 28.90 -3.59 6.41
N LEU A 603 28.03 -3.00 7.23
CA LEU A 603 26.68 -2.62 6.80
C LEU A 603 26.76 -1.67 5.60
N GLY A 604 25.69 -1.60 4.80
CA GLY A 604 25.65 -0.70 3.65
C GLY A 604 25.96 0.72 4.12
N SER A 605 26.63 1.52 3.29
CA SER A 605 27.09 2.89 3.62
C SER A 605 25.96 3.90 3.72
N PHE A 606 24.93 3.53 4.46
CA PHE A 606 23.61 4.06 4.33
C PHE A 606 22.93 3.90 5.74
N GLY A 607 23.04 4.88 6.65
CA GLY A 607 22.27 5.05 7.92
C GLY A 607 22.00 6.54 8.29
N ILE A 608 20.88 6.87 8.94
CA ILE A 608 20.42 8.26 9.11
C ILE A 608 21.39 9.02 10.05
N GLN A 609 21.99 10.14 9.65
CA GLN A 609 22.63 11.01 10.65
C GLN A 609 21.54 11.83 11.33
N ALA A 610 21.22 11.48 12.57
CA ALA A 610 20.63 12.45 13.49
C ALA A 610 21.72 13.47 13.90
N PRO A 611 21.35 14.72 14.24
CA PRO A 611 22.28 15.72 14.75
C PRO A 611 22.75 15.43 16.20
N PHE A 612 22.65 14.20 16.70
CA PHE A 612 23.09 13.80 18.04
C PHE A 612 24.62 13.78 18.16
N ALA A 613 25.25 14.94 18.13
CA ALA A 613 26.54 15.17 18.77
C ALA A 613 26.30 16.12 19.95
N GLY A 614 25.77 15.56 21.02
CA GLY A 614 25.76 16.19 22.33
C GLY A 614 27.19 16.40 22.83
N ALA A 615 27.40 17.58 23.40
CA ALA A 615 28.59 18.03 24.08
C ALA A 615 29.25 16.95 24.95
N ALA A 616 30.53 16.66 24.68
CA ALA A 616 31.44 16.06 25.65
C ALA A 616 32.68 16.97 25.77
N ALA A 617 32.91 17.46 26.98
CA ALA A 617 34.05 18.28 27.35
C ALA A 617 35.38 17.50 27.25
N GLY A 618 36.39 18.09 26.62
CA GLY A 618 37.77 17.60 26.62
C GLY A 618 38.65 18.38 25.65
N GLY A 619 39.56 19.21 26.18
CA GLY A 619 40.30 20.22 25.43
C GLY A 619 41.44 19.70 24.54
N GLY A 620 41.76 20.49 23.50
CA GLY A 620 43.00 20.36 22.73
C GLY A 620 42.95 20.93 21.32
N GLY A 621 43.27 22.23 21.16
CA GLY A 621 44.00 22.80 20.02
C GLY A 621 43.47 22.70 18.58
N GLY A 622 42.81 23.76 18.12
CA GLY A 622 43.07 24.40 16.80
C GLY A 622 42.51 23.77 15.52
N SER A 623 41.34 24.21 15.06
CA SER A 623 41.17 25.12 13.90
C SER A 623 39.69 25.18 13.48
N ALA A 624 39.21 26.40 13.20
CA ALA A 624 37.93 26.75 12.57
C ALA A 624 36.67 25.97 13.02
N ALA A 625 35.96 26.53 14.01
CA ALA A 625 34.56 26.21 14.25
C ALA A 625 33.71 26.70 13.06
N THR A 626 33.38 25.82 12.13
CA THR A 626 32.29 26.04 11.18
C THR A 626 30.97 25.97 11.94
N VAL A 627 30.29 27.10 12.06
CA VAL A 627 28.88 27.18 12.44
C VAL A 627 28.11 26.31 11.44
N LEU A 628 27.57 25.18 11.89
CA LEU A 628 26.69 24.33 11.08
C LEU A 628 25.39 25.11 10.84
N ASP A 629 25.11 25.35 9.56
CA ASP A 629 23.89 25.98 9.08
C ASP A 629 22.68 25.07 9.37
N ALA A 630 21.75 25.54 10.21
CA ALA A 630 20.51 24.85 10.53
C ALA A 630 19.52 24.76 9.36
N SER A 631 19.84 25.34 8.20
CA SER A 631 19.10 25.17 6.93
C SER A 631 19.59 23.98 6.08
N ALA A 632 20.70 23.35 6.44
CA ALA A 632 21.18 22.15 5.75
C ALA A 632 20.39 20.91 6.22
N PRO A 633 19.79 20.13 5.31
CA PRO A 633 19.04 18.93 5.70
C PRO A 633 19.96 17.94 6.43
N ALA A 634 19.49 17.41 7.56
CA ALA A 634 20.12 16.28 8.23
C ALA A 634 20.27 15.16 7.21
N ARG A 635 21.51 14.78 6.89
CA ARG A 635 21.80 13.90 5.76
C ARG A 635 21.55 12.44 6.17
N PRO A 636 20.54 11.78 5.60
CA PRO A 636 20.35 10.37 5.84
C PRO A 636 21.34 9.63 4.97
N ARG A 637 22.24 8.85 5.54
CA ARG A 637 22.70 7.65 4.82
C ARG A 637 21.52 6.63 5.00
N GLY A 638 21.15 5.75 4.06
CA GLY A 638 19.93 4.90 4.14
C GLY A 638 20.05 3.36 4.21
N GLY A 639 19.78 2.72 5.34
CA GLY A 639 19.85 1.26 5.52
C GLY A 639 19.08 0.86 6.76
N GLY A 640 18.18 1.76 7.15
CA GLY A 640 17.36 1.70 8.32
C GLY A 640 16.08 0.93 8.09
N THR A 641 15.43 0.51 9.17
CA THR A 641 14.07 0.00 9.10
C THR A 641 13.13 1.04 9.68
N THR A 642 12.07 1.37 8.95
CA THR A 642 10.99 2.18 9.49
C THR A 642 9.95 1.28 10.15
N VAL A 643 9.59 1.58 11.39
CA VAL A 643 8.60 0.87 12.17
C VAL A 643 7.50 1.84 12.61
N TYR A 644 6.28 1.50 12.22
CA TYR A 644 5.06 2.22 12.52
C TYR A 644 4.38 1.44 13.64
N VAL A 645 4.34 1.99 14.84
CA VAL A 645 3.83 1.25 16.00
C VAL A 645 2.35 1.52 16.16
N GLY A 646 1.52 0.48 16.01
CA GLY A 646 0.06 0.51 16.20
C GLY A 646 -0.39 0.52 17.67
N GLY A 647 -1.67 0.76 17.93
CA GLY A 647 -2.19 1.13 19.24
C GLY A 647 -1.89 0.17 20.38
N THR A 648 -2.18 -1.13 20.22
CA THR A 648 -1.94 -2.11 21.30
C THR A 648 -0.44 -2.28 21.56
N HIS A 649 0.37 -2.31 20.50
CA HIS A 649 1.83 -2.37 20.64
C HIS A 649 2.39 -1.11 21.33
N ARG A 650 1.87 0.09 21.02
CA ARG A 650 2.25 1.33 21.71
C ARG A 650 1.92 1.28 23.19
N GLU A 651 0.74 0.78 23.55
CA GLU A 651 0.32 0.68 24.94
C GLU A 651 1.22 -0.25 25.75
N ILE A 652 1.72 -1.33 25.16
CA ILE A 652 2.70 -2.23 25.78
C ILE A 652 3.99 -1.46 26.12
N PHE A 653 4.54 -0.70 25.16
CA PHE A 653 5.73 0.13 25.42
C PHE A 653 5.46 1.23 26.44
N ARG A 654 4.28 1.85 26.40
CA ARG A 654 3.84 2.89 27.33
C ARG A 654 3.80 2.38 28.77
N ARG A 655 3.18 1.21 29.00
CA ARG A 655 3.10 0.57 30.33
C ARG A 655 4.47 0.20 30.87
N ALA A 656 5.38 -0.20 30.00
CA ALA A 656 6.76 -0.50 30.37
C ALA A 656 7.65 0.75 30.50
N ALA A 657 7.13 1.94 30.19
CA ALA A 657 7.87 3.20 30.14
C ALA A 657 9.13 3.14 29.24
N TRP A 658 9.06 2.40 28.14
CA TRP A 658 10.18 2.31 27.19
C TRP A 658 10.29 3.57 26.34
N THR A 659 11.46 4.19 26.36
CA THR A 659 11.82 5.28 25.44
C THR A 659 12.02 4.75 24.02
N ARG A 660 11.94 5.64 23.02
CA ARG A 660 12.22 5.31 21.61
C ARG A 660 13.58 4.61 21.48
N ARG A 661 14.59 5.12 22.18
CA ARG A 661 15.95 4.56 22.16
C ARG A 661 16.02 3.16 22.76
N GLN A 662 15.31 2.89 23.86
CA GLN A 662 15.26 1.54 24.44
C GLN A 662 14.64 0.52 23.49
N VAL A 663 13.59 0.89 22.74
CA VAL A 663 13.02 0.01 21.72
C VAL A 663 14.04 -0.29 20.62
N GLN A 664 14.71 0.75 20.10
CA GLN A 664 15.71 0.61 19.04
C GLN A 664 16.91 -0.24 19.50
N ASP A 665 17.46 0.05 20.68
CA ASP A 665 18.56 -0.69 21.28
C ASP A 665 18.17 -2.16 21.51
N HIS A 666 16.93 -2.41 21.97
CA HIS A 666 16.45 -3.78 22.21
C HIS A 666 16.33 -4.57 20.91
N ILE A 667 15.76 -3.98 19.85
CA ILE A 667 15.69 -4.59 18.51
C ILE A 667 17.09 -4.99 18.03
N VAL A 668 18.10 -4.12 18.20
CA VAL A 668 19.49 -4.44 17.85
C VAL A 668 20.06 -5.54 18.75
N SER A 669 19.74 -5.52 20.05
CA SER A 669 20.22 -6.53 21.01
C SER A 669 19.72 -7.95 20.71
N LEU A 670 18.55 -8.07 20.08
CA LEU A 670 18.00 -9.33 19.59
C LEU A 670 18.78 -9.90 18.38
N GLY A 671 19.74 -9.14 17.81
CA GLY A 671 20.61 -9.58 16.74
C GLY A 671 19.87 -9.84 15.42
N PRO A 672 19.23 -8.84 14.81
CA PRO A 672 18.48 -9.03 13.57
C PRO A 672 19.44 -9.36 12.42
N GLY A 673 19.48 -10.62 11.99
CA GLY A 673 20.37 -11.09 10.93
C GLY A 673 20.24 -12.59 10.69
N ARG A 674 21.11 -13.15 9.85
CA ARG A 674 21.16 -14.59 9.53
C ARG A 674 22.58 -15.09 9.33
N ALA A 675 22.78 -16.37 9.56
CA ALA A 675 24.02 -17.03 9.14
C ALA A 675 24.07 -17.13 7.61
N ILE A 676 25.27 -17.03 7.03
CA ILE A 676 25.46 -17.12 5.58
C ILE A 676 24.97 -18.46 5.03
N GLY A 677 25.16 -19.55 5.77
CA GLY A 677 24.66 -20.86 5.38
C GLY A 677 23.14 -20.89 5.21
N ASP A 678 22.38 -20.16 6.03
CA ASP A 678 20.92 -20.01 5.86
C ASP A 678 20.58 -19.23 4.60
N ILE A 679 21.33 -18.15 4.34
CA ILE A 679 21.12 -17.30 3.16
C ILE A 679 21.37 -18.09 1.87
N ARG A 680 22.47 -18.85 1.81
CA ARG A 680 22.80 -19.73 0.67
C ARG A 680 21.77 -20.83 0.47
N ARG A 681 21.32 -21.49 1.55
CA ARG A 681 20.29 -22.55 1.47
C ARG A 681 18.97 -22.05 0.89
N SER A 682 18.64 -20.79 1.09
CA SER A 682 17.44 -20.17 0.50
C SER A 682 17.65 -19.67 -0.94
N GLY A 683 18.79 -19.98 -1.57
CA GLY A 683 19.09 -19.62 -2.96
C GLY A 683 19.61 -18.19 -3.17
N TYR A 684 19.98 -17.48 -2.10
CA TYR A 684 20.60 -16.16 -2.18
C TYR A 684 22.14 -16.29 -2.14
N ASP A 685 22.67 -17.29 -2.84
CA ASP A 685 24.11 -17.44 -3.05
C ASP A 685 24.55 -16.55 -4.21
N GLY A 686 25.38 -15.54 -3.90
CA GLY A 686 25.77 -14.49 -4.84
C GLY A 686 25.23 -13.11 -4.48
N GLY A 687 25.47 -12.13 -5.36
CA GLY A 687 25.14 -10.73 -5.12
C GLY A 687 26.00 -10.09 -4.03
N ARG A 688 25.47 -10.05 -2.79
CA ARG A 688 26.10 -9.40 -1.62
C ARG A 688 26.92 -10.34 -0.76
N ILE A 689 26.62 -11.64 -0.83
CA ILE A 689 27.35 -12.70 -0.15
C ILE A 689 28.51 -13.14 -1.06
N LEU A 690 29.74 -13.11 -0.54
CA LEU A 690 30.92 -13.51 -1.30
C LEU A 690 31.17 -15.03 -1.17
N PRO A 691 31.71 -15.70 -2.20
CA PRO A 691 31.98 -17.15 -2.17
C PRO A 691 32.91 -17.58 -1.03
N GLU A 692 33.87 -16.75 -0.64
CA GLU A 692 34.87 -17.06 0.39
C GLU A 692 34.34 -16.99 1.83
N GLN A 693 33.14 -16.45 2.06
CA GLN A 693 32.58 -16.33 3.40
C GLN A 693 32.13 -17.70 3.93
N LEU A 694 32.39 -17.98 5.20
CA LEU A 694 32.02 -19.24 5.84
C LEU A 694 30.53 -19.27 6.20
N ASP A 695 29.93 -20.46 6.19
CA ASP A 695 28.49 -20.64 6.44
C ASP A 695 28.06 -20.23 7.86
N ASP A 696 28.96 -20.26 8.83
CA ASP A 696 28.74 -19.86 10.22
C ASP A 696 28.95 -18.35 10.46
N GLU A 697 29.44 -17.60 9.47
CA GLU A 697 29.49 -16.15 9.55
C GLU A 697 28.07 -15.56 9.61
N PHE A 698 27.89 -14.54 10.46
CA PHE A 698 26.61 -13.87 10.66
C PHE A 698 26.51 -12.55 9.89
N VAL A 699 25.41 -12.36 9.18
CA VAL A 699 25.09 -11.13 8.43
C VAL A 699 23.97 -10.38 9.16
N PRO A 700 24.28 -9.24 9.81
CA PRO A 700 23.25 -8.42 10.45
C PRO A 700 22.51 -7.55 9.42
N ILE A 701 21.21 -7.34 9.65
CA ILE A 701 20.38 -6.35 8.94
C ILE A 701 20.70 -4.94 9.43
N THR A 702 20.89 -4.78 10.74
CA THR A 702 21.33 -3.52 11.34
C THR A 702 22.11 -3.78 12.62
N LEU A 703 23.08 -2.91 12.90
CA LEU A 703 23.87 -2.86 14.14
C LEU A 703 23.74 -1.49 14.81
N ASP A 704 23.02 -0.55 14.19
CA ASP A 704 22.91 0.83 14.65
C ASP A 704 21.43 1.12 15.00
N PRO A 705 21.12 1.31 16.29
CA PRO A 705 19.79 1.69 16.75
C PRO A 705 19.24 2.94 16.03
N GLU A 706 20.10 3.89 15.65
CA GLU A 706 19.69 5.14 14.99
C GLU A 706 19.25 4.95 13.53
N SER A 707 19.57 3.79 12.95
CA SER A 707 19.04 3.40 11.65
C SER A 707 17.55 3.02 11.73
N ILE A 708 16.99 2.71 12.90
CA ILE A 708 15.59 2.31 13.03
C ILE A 708 14.71 3.55 13.22
N VAL A 709 13.93 3.95 12.22
CA VAL A 709 12.97 5.05 12.34
C VAL A 709 11.69 4.54 13.00
N LEU A 710 11.43 4.93 14.23
CA LEU A 710 10.30 4.43 15.02
C LEU A 710 9.33 5.57 15.37
N PHE A 711 8.06 5.44 14.98
CA PHE A 711 7.02 6.43 15.29
C PHE A 711 5.64 5.81 15.51
N ALA A 712 4.78 6.56 16.19
CA ALA A 712 3.41 6.16 16.49
C ALA A 712 2.48 6.39 15.28
N ALA A 713 1.66 5.40 14.90
CA ALA A 713 0.67 5.56 13.84
C ALA A 713 -0.57 4.68 14.05
N GLY A 714 -1.70 5.11 13.51
CA GLY A 714 -2.97 4.37 13.53
C GLY A 714 -3.68 4.31 14.87
N GLY A 715 -4.83 3.63 14.87
CA GLY A 715 -5.73 3.47 16.00
C GLY A 715 -5.42 2.25 16.90
N PRO A 716 -6.41 1.78 17.68
CA PRO A 716 -6.30 0.57 18.49
C PRO A 716 -6.03 -0.71 17.67
N GLY A 717 -5.43 -1.72 18.30
CA GLY A 717 -5.21 -3.05 17.72
C GLY A 717 -3.74 -3.50 17.68
N GLY A 718 -3.54 -4.82 17.60
CA GLY A 718 -2.24 -5.51 17.63
C GLY A 718 -1.52 -5.58 16.28
N TYR A 719 -1.55 -4.47 15.53
CA TYR A 719 -1.03 -4.39 14.17
C TYR A 719 -0.07 -3.22 14.02
N SER A 720 1.16 -3.49 13.61
CA SER A 720 2.18 -2.49 13.28
C SER A 720 2.57 -2.62 11.81
N PHE A 721 3.31 -1.66 11.29
CA PHE A 721 3.90 -1.75 9.96
C PHE A 721 5.41 -1.68 10.04
N LEU A 722 6.07 -2.35 9.10
CA LEU A 722 7.50 -2.37 8.97
C LEU A 722 7.88 -2.14 7.51
N LYS A 723 8.66 -1.09 7.24
CA LYS A 723 9.21 -0.76 5.93
C LYS A 723 10.73 -0.82 6.02
N PRO A 724 11.37 -1.90 5.57
CA PRO A 724 12.81 -1.98 5.61
C PRO A 724 13.37 -1.16 4.46
N ALA A 725 14.14 -0.10 4.75
CA ALA A 725 14.49 0.88 3.73
C ALA A 725 15.54 0.34 2.76
N ALA A 726 15.22 0.38 1.46
CA ALA A 726 16.16 0.10 0.38
C ALA A 726 16.93 1.35 -0.08
N PHE A 727 16.40 2.55 0.20
CA PHE A 727 16.97 3.84 -0.20
C PHE A 727 16.82 4.86 0.93
N GLY A 728 17.79 5.77 1.07
CA GLY A 728 17.70 6.84 2.07
C GLY A 728 16.80 7.99 1.60
N GLY A 729 15.97 8.54 2.48
CA GLY A 729 15.13 9.70 2.19
C GLY A 729 15.32 10.82 3.21
N GLY A 730 15.08 12.06 2.79
CA GLY A 730 15.36 13.26 3.57
C GLY A 730 14.20 13.69 4.46
N ILE A 731 14.51 14.50 5.48
CA ILE A 731 13.54 15.27 6.26
C ILE A 731 13.74 16.75 5.98
N ARG A 732 12.65 17.48 5.75
CA ARG A 732 12.67 18.93 5.52
C ARG A 732 11.54 19.62 6.27
N ARG A 733 11.83 20.81 6.81
CA ARG A 733 10.83 21.71 7.37
C ARG A 733 9.90 22.21 6.28
N ILE A 734 8.60 22.23 6.56
CA ILE A 734 7.60 22.83 5.68
C ILE A 734 7.70 24.35 5.84
N GLU A 735 8.09 25.03 4.78
CA GLU A 735 8.17 26.48 4.75
C GLU A 735 6.76 27.08 4.60
N SER A 736 6.04 27.26 5.70
CA SER A 736 4.84 28.10 5.69
C SER A 736 5.25 29.56 5.84
N LYS A 737 5.01 30.42 4.84
CA LYS A 737 4.81 31.83 5.15
C LYS A 737 3.46 31.92 5.87
N PRO A 738 3.40 32.35 7.14
CA PRO A 738 2.12 32.53 7.81
C PRO A 738 1.34 33.60 7.06
N ARG A 739 0.14 33.25 6.54
CA ARG A 739 -0.85 34.28 6.26
C ARG A 739 -1.48 34.66 7.59
N SER A 740 -1.17 35.86 8.08
CA SER A 740 -2.11 36.54 8.97
C SER A 740 -3.36 36.81 8.13
N THR A 741 -4.44 36.09 8.41
CA THR A 741 -5.76 36.45 7.91
C THR A 741 -6.24 37.68 8.69
N ALA A 742 -5.74 38.86 8.32
CA ALA A 742 -6.45 40.10 8.53
C ALA A 742 -7.18 40.43 7.23
N LEU A 743 -8.35 39.82 7.04
CA LEU A 743 -9.38 40.45 6.23
C LEU A 743 -9.81 41.69 7.01
N SER A 744 -9.21 42.85 6.71
CA SER A 744 -9.76 44.11 7.19
C SER A 744 -11.05 44.35 6.42
N THR A 745 -12.16 44.11 7.10
CA THR A 745 -13.41 44.81 6.84
C THR A 745 -13.16 46.31 6.97
N SER A 746 -13.22 47.07 5.87
CA SER A 746 -13.86 48.40 5.77
C SER A 746 -13.38 49.19 4.54
N ASP A 747 -14.38 49.63 3.76
CA ASP A 747 -14.52 50.92 3.06
C ASP A 747 -13.79 51.16 1.72
N ALA A 748 -14.49 50.92 0.60
CA ALA A 748 -15.25 51.94 -0.16
C ALA A 748 -15.92 51.32 -1.40
#